data_AF-A0A9P4TNI3-F1
#
_entry.id   AF-A0A9P4TNI3-F1
#
_cell.length_a   1.000
_cell.length_b   1.000
_cell.length_c   1.000
_cell.angle_alpha   90.00
_cell.angle_beta   90.00
_cell.angle_gamma   90.00
#
_symmetry.space_group_name_H-M   'P 1'
#
loop_
_entity.id
_entity.type
_entity.pdbx_description
1 polymer ?
#
loop_
_entity_poly.entity_id
_entity_poly.type
_entity_poly.pdbx_seq_one_letter_code
_entity_poly.pdbx_strand_id
1 'polypeptide(L)'
;MRDYKEPTRNTKESIALASATPTMSAEIATNTAPHATKVVSSHPLAPLSATEITTAASIIRASWPAHTDLHFKVVTLQEPRKTEALQYLEAEHAGKSRPEISRRAFVNYYIRNTNKFHEAVIDLTSGRVERNVLLGPFIHANGDGDEIIAIEKMVLADEAVLAEIAKLQLPEGTVVVCDPWIWGSDGVNDGDRMYQCFMYLRDPNNASEADSNHYAMPIPISPVVSTETMKVIRIDIMPTGVDNTIKPIEKYKVQPPNEYIPEAQTLRTDLKPLNVVQPEGASFKVHREGTSSVLSWQKWNFRVGFNQREGMVLYDVRYDNRPLFYRLSLSDMNIPYADPRHPFHKKSAFDLGDAGAGIMANDLKLGCDCLGSIYYLSSVLSDDKGGVIDMPNVVCIHEQDAGIGWKHTNYRTGRAAVVRSRELVLQSIITVSNYEYILAFIFNQAGEVTYEIRATGILSTQPIDEGIEVPFGTVVHPGVLAVHHQHIFSLRVDPMIDGYDNRLVYDEAFPMPRSEFNPHGTGYYVQETVVERSGGYDTAYENNRTFKIQNPSVRNPINGKPVAYKIQAPPFQKILSDKDSFNYKRAEFSDHNIYVVKHRDGELYAGGQYTNQSRGGTGVRSWAERNDNVKDTDLVLYVQAGINHVPRIEDFPVMPCEILKIHMKPVNFFDKNPALDVPPSEQAFNKSSLLSEQHQQPSVEATVTHTHSPIAKTSSKMPPNDKAGRVVFIGNIPYGGTEELIVETLERVGQVLNFRLVYDKETGRPKGFGFAEFADADAAASAVRNLNDYEIMGRKLRVDWSNDNGSGDNAPTTQTAAPPMNGQPEPAQAQPSSTLGPLPPGVDLPPNLTCGDAISRTLKTLPAPQLLDILSQMKGLVMTDPAKATELLRQAPQLAYAIFQALLNLELVDPSVLGALVEAAPAAAAPLAQAPPQPQPTPIARPPQGYPMPPGYPPQAAPTPPQPLPYAQPPPQPAPPAVDNSQAELYRQVLALHPDQIAQLPPDQRQQILQIRQAIMAQQRP
;
A
#
# COMPACT_ATOMS: atom_id res chain seq x y z
N MET A 1 20.50 -2.29 -64.42
CA MET A 1 21.17 -3.46 -65.02
C MET A 1 21.83 -4.22 -63.86
N ARG A 2 21.54 -5.47 -63.49
CA ARG A 2 20.53 -6.46 -63.92
C ARG A 2 20.18 -7.39 -62.73
N ASP A 3 19.04 -8.08 -62.63
CA ASP A 3 17.68 -7.92 -63.19
C ASP A 3 16.67 -8.70 -62.29
N TYR A 4 15.37 -8.40 -62.44
CA TYR A 4 14.15 -8.94 -61.80
C TYR A 4 14.07 -10.38 -61.22
N LYS A 5 13.27 -10.51 -60.14
CA LYS A 5 11.98 -11.27 -60.17
C LYS A 5 11.03 -10.99 -58.98
N GLU A 6 9.91 -10.33 -59.25
CA GLU A 6 8.65 -10.45 -58.48
C GLU A 6 7.75 -11.56 -59.07
N PRO A 7 6.74 -12.02 -58.32
CA PRO A 7 5.54 -12.63 -58.90
C PRO A 7 4.24 -11.90 -58.48
N THR A 8 3.46 -11.44 -59.46
CA THR A 8 2.08 -10.92 -59.27
C THR A 8 1.06 -11.69 -60.11
N ARG A 9 -0.17 -11.86 -59.58
CA ARG A 9 -1.50 -12.09 -60.21
C ARG A 9 -2.31 -13.18 -59.48
N ASN A 10 -3.65 -13.13 -59.33
CA ASN A 10 -4.63 -12.19 -59.89
C ASN A 10 -5.93 -12.07 -59.04
N THR A 11 -6.64 -10.97 -59.27
CA THR A 11 -7.98 -10.54 -58.83
C THR A 11 -9.17 -11.53 -58.94
N LYS A 12 -10.20 -11.35 -58.09
CA LYS A 12 -11.64 -11.19 -58.44
C LYS A 12 -12.50 -10.83 -57.20
N GLU A 13 -13.15 -9.66 -57.19
CA GLU A 13 -14.60 -9.41 -57.39
C GLU A 13 -15.51 -9.63 -56.15
N SER A 14 -16.11 -8.55 -55.67
CA SER A 14 -17.17 -8.53 -54.65
C SER A 14 -18.40 -7.77 -55.18
N ILE A 15 -19.58 -8.41 -55.19
CA ILE A 15 -20.86 -7.81 -55.63
C ILE A 15 -21.91 -8.07 -54.54
N ALA A 16 -22.73 -7.05 -54.25
CA ALA A 16 -23.84 -7.11 -53.31
C ALA A 16 -25.20 -7.03 -54.03
N LEU A 17 -26.28 -7.52 -53.40
CA LEU A 17 -27.67 -6.98 -53.47
C LEU A 17 -28.68 -7.82 -52.66
N ALA A 18 -29.39 -7.16 -51.73
CA ALA A 18 -30.85 -7.13 -51.45
C ALA A 18 -31.69 -8.44 -51.37
N SER A 19 -32.73 -8.61 -50.53
CA SER A 19 -33.64 -7.70 -49.78
C SER A 19 -34.24 -8.46 -48.54
N ALA A 20 -35.23 -8.04 -47.72
CA ALA A 20 -36.25 -6.99 -47.84
C ALA A 20 -36.86 -6.48 -46.48
N THR A 21 -37.87 -5.61 -46.65
CA THR A 21 -38.83 -4.85 -45.80
C THR A 21 -39.89 -5.65 -45.00
N PRO A 22 -40.72 -5.07 -44.08
CA PRO A 22 -41.15 -3.65 -44.04
C PRO A 22 -41.24 -2.89 -42.70
N THR A 23 -41.29 -1.56 -42.84
CA THR A 23 -41.67 -0.55 -41.83
C THR A 23 -43.17 -0.24 -41.85
N MET A 24 -43.71 0.21 -40.71
CA MET A 24 -44.94 1.00 -40.61
C MET A 24 -44.63 2.34 -39.93
N SER A 25 -45.23 3.42 -40.41
CA SER A 25 -44.85 4.81 -40.13
C SER A 25 -45.94 5.60 -39.43
N ALA A 26 -45.57 6.51 -38.52
CA ALA A 26 -46.39 7.67 -38.13
C ALA A 26 -45.48 8.84 -37.74
N GLU A 27 -45.74 10.01 -38.30
CA GLU A 27 -44.96 11.24 -38.06
C GLU A 27 -45.35 11.90 -36.74
N ILE A 28 -44.38 12.49 -36.04
CA ILE A 28 -44.63 13.60 -35.10
C ILE A 28 -43.66 14.73 -35.44
N ALA A 29 -44.19 15.94 -35.56
CA ALA A 29 -43.51 17.08 -36.16
C ALA A 29 -42.27 17.55 -35.37
N THR A 30 -41.27 18.01 -36.12
CA THR A 30 -40.06 18.65 -35.61
C THR A 30 -40.37 19.99 -34.94
N ASN A 31 -40.17 20.09 -33.63
CA ASN A 31 -40.00 21.39 -32.97
C ASN A 31 -39.14 21.29 -31.70
N THR A 32 -37.83 21.19 -31.88
CA THR A 32 -36.84 21.35 -30.80
C THR A 32 -35.86 22.45 -31.18
N ALA A 33 -35.97 23.57 -30.48
CA ALA A 33 -34.88 24.55 -30.40
C ALA A 33 -33.60 23.86 -29.90
N PRO A 34 -32.40 24.37 -30.24
CA PRO A 34 -31.16 23.78 -29.73
C PRO A 34 -31.16 23.87 -28.20
N HIS A 35 -31.35 22.72 -27.54
CA HIS A 35 -31.01 22.59 -26.14
C HIS A 35 -29.50 22.79 -26.03
N ALA A 36 -29.11 23.97 -25.53
CA ALA A 36 -27.73 24.23 -25.17
C ALA A 36 -27.26 23.12 -24.23
N THR A 37 -26.34 22.29 -24.71
CA THR A 37 -25.62 21.35 -23.86
C THR A 37 -24.96 22.17 -22.77
N LYS A 38 -25.45 22.00 -21.55
CA LYS A 38 -24.99 22.74 -20.38
C LYS A 38 -23.54 22.33 -20.13
N VAL A 39 -22.59 23.15 -20.62
CA VAL A 39 -21.16 22.93 -20.41
C VAL A 39 -20.94 22.86 -18.91
N VAL A 40 -20.63 21.67 -18.40
CA VAL A 40 -20.29 21.47 -17.00
C VAL A 40 -18.91 22.11 -16.82
N SER A 41 -18.85 23.27 -16.17
CA SER A 41 -17.57 23.92 -15.89
C SER A 41 -16.73 23.01 -15.00
N SER A 42 -15.56 22.60 -15.49
CA SER A 42 -14.64 21.79 -14.71
C SER A 42 -14.22 22.54 -13.45
N HIS A 43 -14.01 21.83 -12.35
CA HIS A 43 -13.52 22.44 -11.11
C HIS A 43 -12.14 23.09 -11.38
N PRO A 44 -11.80 24.28 -10.84
CA PRO A 44 -10.58 25.00 -11.20
C PRO A 44 -9.28 24.19 -11.01
N LEU A 45 -9.21 23.39 -9.93
CA LEU A 45 -8.08 22.49 -9.61
C LEU A 45 -8.14 21.12 -10.31
N ALA A 46 -9.11 20.87 -11.19
CA ALA A 46 -9.18 19.58 -11.90
C ALA A 46 -8.15 19.52 -13.03
N PRO A 47 -7.53 18.36 -13.34
CA PRO A 47 -6.57 18.22 -14.44
C PRO A 47 -7.12 18.74 -15.79
N LEU A 48 -6.26 18.97 -16.77
CA LEU A 48 -6.75 19.26 -18.13
C LEU A 48 -7.47 18.03 -18.69
N SER A 49 -8.59 18.26 -19.36
CA SER A 49 -9.26 17.25 -20.18
C SER A 49 -8.54 17.06 -21.53
N ALA A 50 -8.79 15.93 -22.19
CA ALA A 50 -8.28 15.64 -23.53
C ALA A 50 -8.54 16.77 -24.54
N THR A 51 -9.72 17.40 -24.47
CA THR A 51 -10.09 18.56 -25.30
C THR A 51 -9.29 19.80 -24.94
N GLU A 52 -9.01 20.04 -23.65
CA GLU A 52 -8.22 21.20 -23.20
C GLU A 52 -6.73 21.05 -23.58
N ILE A 53 -6.17 19.84 -23.46
CA ILE A 53 -4.79 19.51 -23.89
C ILE A 53 -4.63 19.80 -25.39
N THR A 54 -5.49 19.21 -26.22
CA THR A 54 -5.44 19.37 -27.69
C THR A 54 -5.74 20.81 -28.12
N THR A 55 -6.59 21.54 -27.39
CA THR A 55 -6.85 22.97 -27.61
C THR A 55 -5.63 23.83 -27.29
N ALA A 56 -4.97 23.61 -26.15
CA ALA A 56 -3.73 24.30 -25.77
C ALA A 56 -2.63 24.10 -26.83
N ALA A 57 -2.40 22.85 -27.25
CA ALA A 57 -1.43 22.51 -28.28
C ALA A 57 -1.79 23.17 -29.63
N SER A 58 -3.07 23.19 -30.01
CA SER A 58 -3.54 23.84 -31.25
C SER A 58 -3.33 25.36 -31.25
N ILE A 59 -3.58 26.03 -30.13
CA ILE A 59 -3.34 27.48 -29.97
C ILE A 59 -1.84 27.80 -30.09
N ILE A 60 -0.97 26.98 -29.50
CA ILE A 60 0.48 27.14 -29.65
C ILE A 60 0.93 26.87 -31.10
N ARG A 61 0.45 25.80 -31.74
CA ARG A 61 0.73 25.54 -33.18
C ARG A 61 0.31 26.71 -34.07
N ALA A 62 -0.84 27.33 -33.82
CA ALA A 62 -1.32 28.50 -34.55
C ALA A 62 -0.52 29.79 -34.29
N SER A 63 0.34 29.81 -33.26
CA SER A 63 1.24 30.94 -32.96
C SER A 63 2.54 30.92 -33.79
N TRP A 64 2.78 29.84 -34.55
CA TRP A 64 3.96 29.65 -35.38
C TRP A 64 3.60 29.59 -36.88
N PRO A 65 4.57 29.83 -37.80
CA PRO A 65 4.36 29.62 -39.22
C PRO A 65 3.85 28.21 -39.54
N ALA A 66 2.99 28.09 -40.55
CA ALA A 66 2.49 26.80 -41.02
C ALA A 66 3.66 25.84 -41.31
N HIS A 67 3.49 24.57 -40.91
CA HIS A 67 4.50 23.51 -40.98
C HIS A 67 5.71 23.65 -40.03
N THR A 68 5.68 24.55 -39.05
CA THR A 68 6.66 24.49 -37.94
C THR A 68 6.44 23.21 -37.13
N ASP A 69 7.44 22.33 -37.10
CA ASP A 69 7.42 21.10 -36.30
C ASP A 69 7.72 21.43 -34.84
N LEU A 70 6.77 21.11 -33.97
CA LEU A 70 6.86 21.35 -32.53
C LEU A 70 6.94 19.99 -31.83
N HIS A 71 7.86 19.92 -30.88
CA HIS A 71 8.02 18.81 -29.96
C HIS A 71 7.53 19.29 -28.58
N PHE A 72 6.28 18.98 -28.26
CA PHE A 72 5.69 19.28 -26.95
C PHE A 72 6.32 18.38 -25.88
N LYS A 73 6.67 18.96 -24.73
CA LYS A 73 7.29 18.23 -23.63
C LYS A 73 6.34 18.08 -22.44
N VAL A 74 5.52 19.11 -22.20
CA VAL A 74 4.42 19.12 -21.22
C VAL A 74 3.28 20.00 -21.74
N VAL A 75 2.04 19.50 -21.64
CA VAL A 75 0.81 20.32 -21.63
C VAL A 75 0.03 19.94 -20.38
N THR A 76 -0.06 20.84 -19.40
CA THR A 76 -0.68 20.54 -18.10
C THR A 76 -1.44 21.73 -17.52
N LEU A 77 -2.17 21.51 -16.42
CA LEU A 77 -2.91 22.58 -15.74
C LEU A 77 -1.91 23.60 -15.17
N GLN A 78 -2.06 24.86 -15.57
CA GLN A 78 -1.53 25.95 -14.75
C GLN A 78 -2.52 26.13 -13.59
N GLU A 79 -2.13 25.70 -12.39
CA GLU A 79 -2.98 25.86 -11.20
C GLU A 79 -3.39 27.33 -11.02
N PRO A 80 -4.67 27.60 -10.69
CA PRO A 80 -5.13 28.95 -10.39
C PRO A 80 -4.41 29.49 -9.15
N ARG A 81 -4.32 30.81 -9.03
CA ARG A 81 -3.66 31.44 -7.88
C ARG A 81 -4.35 31.00 -6.60
N LYS A 82 -3.59 30.66 -5.56
CA LYS A 82 -4.14 30.14 -4.29
C LYS A 82 -5.23 31.05 -3.73
N THR A 83 -5.07 32.37 -3.83
CA THR A 83 -6.07 33.36 -3.40
C THR A 83 -7.42 33.25 -4.14
N GLU A 84 -7.41 32.91 -5.42
CA GLU A 84 -8.63 32.72 -6.22
C GLU A 84 -9.26 31.35 -5.91
N ALA A 85 -8.42 30.30 -5.83
CA ALA A 85 -8.85 28.96 -5.46
C ALA A 85 -9.50 28.91 -4.07
N LEU A 86 -8.97 29.63 -3.09
CA LEU A 86 -9.54 29.71 -1.75
C LEU A 86 -10.93 30.39 -1.74
N GLN A 87 -11.11 31.50 -2.47
CA GLN A 87 -12.43 32.13 -2.63
C GLN A 87 -13.45 31.20 -3.29
N TYR A 88 -13.00 30.39 -4.26
CA TYR A 88 -13.83 29.37 -4.89
C TYR A 88 -14.21 28.26 -3.89
N LEU A 89 -13.25 27.72 -3.14
CA LEU A 89 -13.48 26.65 -2.16
C LEU A 89 -14.38 27.14 -1.00
N GLU A 90 -14.16 28.35 -0.47
CA GLU A 90 -15.04 28.96 0.54
C GLU A 90 -16.49 29.06 0.05
N ALA A 91 -16.70 29.47 -1.21
CA ALA A 91 -18.02 29.54 -1.82
C ALA A 91 -18.64 28.15 -2.02
N GLU A 92 -17.84 27.17 -2.45
CA GLU A 92 -18.24 25.77 -2.64
C GLU A 92 -18.71 25.13 -1.32
N HIS A 93 -17.90 25.21 -0.26
CA HIS A 93 -18.23 24.69 1.08
C HIS A 93 -19.40 25.42 1.74
N ALA A 94 -19.59 26.70 1.44
CA ALA A 94 -20.73 27.46 1.93
C ALA A 94 -22.03 27.27 1.11
N GLY A 95 -22.00 26.46 0.04
CA GLY A 95 -23.14 26.28 -0.87
C GLY A 95 -23.56 27.56 -1.61
N LYS A 96 -22.63 28.51 -1.78
CA LYS A 96 -22.85 29.82 -2.41
C LYS A 96 -22.55 29.78 -3.91
N SER A 97 -22.87 30.89 -4.59
CA SER A 97 -22.41 31.11 -5.96
C SER A 97 -20.88 31.17 -5.98
N ARG A 98 -20.26 30.34 -6.83
CA ARG A 98 -18.81 30.19 -6.94
C ARG A 98 -18.27 31.23 -7.94
N PRO A 99 -17.14 31.92 -7.65
CA PRO A 99 -16.51 32.83 -8.60
C PRO A 99 -16.05 32.07 -9.84
N GLU A 100 -16.12 32.73 -11.00
CA GLU A 100 -15.57 32.18 -12.25
C GLU A 100 -14.04 32.34 -12.26
N ILE A 101 -13.34 31.24 -12.53
CA ILE A 101 -11.87 31.20 -12.62
C ILE A 101 -11.52 30.69 -14.02
N SER A 102 -10.73 31.48 -14.76
CA SER A 102 -10.27 31.10 -16.09
C SER A 102 -9.35 29.87 -16.02
N ARG A 103 -9.60 28.92 -16.92
CA ARG A 103 -8.83 27.67 -17.07
C ARG A 103 -7.55 28.00 -17.83
N ARG A 104 -6.39 27.66 -17.27
CA ARG A 104 -5.09 27.91 -17.89
C ARG A 104 -4.31 26.62 -18.12
N ALA A 105 -3.65 26.53 -19.27
CA ALA A 105 -2.67 25.48 -19.56
C ALA A 105 -1.26 26.05 -19.46
N PHE A 106 -0.40 25.39 -18.70
CA PHE A 106 1.05 25.52 -18.79
C PHE A 106 1.55 24.60 -19.90
N VAL A 107 2.38 25.12 -20.80
CA VAL A 107 2.93 24.36 -21.94
C VAL A 107 4.42 24.64 -22.08
N ASN A 108 5.22 23.60 -22.27
CA ASN A 108 6.61 23.75 -22.71
C ASN A 108 6.92 22.82 -23.90
N TYR A 109 7.78 23.29 -24.80
CA TYR A 109 8.01 22.65 -26.09
C TYR A 109 9.30 23.14 -26.76
N TYR A 110 9.88 22.31 -27.63
CA TYR A 110 10.92 22.72 -28.57
C TYR A 110 10.34 22.96 -29.97
N ILE A 111 11.03 23.77 -30.77
CA ILE A 111 10.99 23.63 -32.23
C ILE A 111 11.90 22.44 -32.56
N ARG A 112 11.35 21.39 -33.20
CA ARG A 112 12.05 20.10 -33.37
C ARG A 112 13.37 20.26 -34.14
N ASN A 113 14.39 19.48 -33.75
CA ASN A 113 15.76 19.54 -34.30
C ASN A 113 16.44 20.92 -34.13
N THR A 114 16.13 21.62 -33.04
CA THR A 114 16.82 22.86 -32.63
C THR A 114 16.92 22.92 -31.11
N ASN A 115 17.85 23.71 -30.57
CA ASN A 115 17.92 24.03 -29.13
C ASN A 115 16.87 25.04 -28.62
N LYS A 116 15.88 25.45 -29.44
CA LYS A 116 14.93 26.52 -29.10
C LYS A 116 13.80 26.06 -28.18
N PHE A 117 14.09 26.00 -26.88
CA PHE A 117 13.12 25.63 -25.85
C PHE A 117 12.21 26.80 -25.46
N HIS A 118 10.89 26.57 -25.39
CA HIS A 118 9.90 27.58 -25.07
C HIS A 118 9.00 27.17 -23.91
N GLU A 119 8.55 28.16 -23.14
CA GLU A 119 7.49 28.05 -22.13
C GLU A 119 6.35 28.99 -22.48
N ALA A 120 5.11 28.52 -22.34
CA ALA A 120 3.90 29.27 -22.63
C ALA A 120 2.80 29.04 -21.59
N VAL A 121 1.92 30.02 -21.45
CA VAL A 121 0.67 29.94 -20.69
C VAL A 121 -0.48 30.35 -21.60
N ILE A 122 -1.50 29.49 -21.68
CA ILE A 122 -2.69 29.68 -22.52
C ILE A 122 -3.91 29.78 -21.61
N ASP A 123 -4.66 30.87 -21.70
CA ASP A 123 -6.01 30.96 -21.16
C ASP A 123 -6.97 30.23 -22.10
N LEU A 124 -7.39 29.05 -21.69
CA LEU A 124 -8.33 28.18 -22.41
C LEU A 124 -9.76 28.75 -22.41
N THR A 125 -10.10 29.60 -21.43
CA THR A 125 -11.42 30.23 -21.35
C THR A 125 -11.59 31.32 -22.42
N SER A 126 -10.54 32.13 -22.68
CA SER A 126 -10.58 33.13 -23.77
C SER A 126 -9.94 32.68 -25.09
N GLY A 127 -9.26 31.52 -25.11
CA GLY A 127 -8.55 30.99 -26.27
C GLY A 127 -7.28 31.77 -26.64
N ARG A 128 -6.62 32.38 -25.64
CA ARG A 128 -5.50 33.30 -25.85
C ARG A 128 -4.20 32.81 -25.23
N VAL A 129 -3.09 33.04 -25.94
CA VAL A 129 -1.75 32.94 -25.37
C VAL A 129 -1.51 34.16 -24.47
N GLU A 130 -1.40 33.95 -23.16
CA GLU A 130 -1.04 35.00 -22.20
C GLU A 130 0.47 35.23 -22.18
N ARG A 131 1.25 34.16 -22.42
CA ARG A 131 2.72 34.17 -22.41
C ARG A 131 3.24 33.09 -23.36
N ASN A 132 4.31 33.39 -24.10
CA ASN A 132 5.10 32.42 -24.87
C ASN A 132 6.52 32.98 -25.00
N VAL A 133 7.51 32.31 -24.40
CA VAL A 133 8.86 32.85 -24.18
C VAL A 133 9.91 31.80 -24.52
N LEU A 134 10.88 32.18 -25.35
CA LEU A 134 12.12 31.42 -25.57
C LEU A 134 12.96 31.46 -24.29
N LEU A 135 13.31 30.29 -23.74
CA LEU A 135 14.11 30.18 -22.53
C LEU A 135 15.61 30.33 -22.83
N GLY A 136 16.37 30.66 -21.77
CA GLY A 136 17.81 30.89 -21.86
C GLY A 136 18.64 29.59 -21.97
N PRO A 137 19.97 29.72 -22.16
CA PRO A 137 20.88 28.57 -22.12
C PRO A 137 20.84 27.90 -20.74
N PHE A 138 21.22 26.61 -20.68
CA PHE A 138 21.21 25.79 -19.47
C PHE A 138 19.81 25.53 -18.86
N ILE A 139 18.74 25.83 -19.60
CA ILE A 139 17.36 25.49 -19.25
C ILE A 139 16.87 24.45 -20.25
N HIS A 140 16.60 23.24 -19.78
CA HIS A 140 16.28 22.09 -20.61
C HIS A 140 15.04 21.36 -20.10
N ALA A 141 14.20 20.90 -21.01
CA ALA A 141 13.06 20.04 -20.67
C ALA A 141 13.50 18.67 -20.12
N ASN A 142 12.56 18.05 -19.39
CA ASN A 142 12.51 16.61 -19.11
C ASN A 142 12.64 15.76 -20.39
N GLY A 143 12.99 14.49 -20.24
CA GLY A 143 12.85 13.47 -21.28
C GLY A 143 11.38 13.11 -21.54
N ASP A 144 11.13 12.43 -22.66
CA ASP A 144 9.87 11.74 -22.94
C ASP A 144 10.14 10.37 -23.58
N GLY A 145 9.13 9.51 -23.64
CA GLY A 145 9.27 8.14 -24.14
C GLY A 145 9.57 8.02 -25.64
N ASP A 146 8.94 8.84 -26.49
CA ASP A 146 9.18 8.82 -27.94
C ASP A 146 10.63 9.27 -28.25
N GLU A 147 11.13 10.28 -27.52
CA GLU A 147 12.52 10.74 -27.58
C GLU A 147 13.52 9.67 -27.12
N ILE A 148 13.29 9.01 -25.98
CA ILE A 148 14.18 7.95 -25.46
C ILE A 148 14.24 6.77 -26.45
N ILE A 149 13.09 6.29 -26.93
CA ILE A 149 13.02 5.19 -27.92
C ILE A 149 13.68 5.57 -29.25
N ALA A 150 13.59 6.84 -29.67
CA ALA A 150 14.28 7.33 -30.86
C ALA A 150 15.80 7.39 -30.67
N ILE A 151 16.28 7.76 -29.48
CA ILE A 151 17.72 7.77 -29.15
C ILE A 151 18.27 6.35 -29.14
N GLU A 152 17.61 5.40 -28.46
CA GLU A 152 18.01 3.99 -28.40
C GLU A 152 18.20 3.39 -29.81
N LYS A 153 17.18 3.51 -30.66
CA LYS A 153 17.19 2.99 -32.04
C LYS A 153 18.27 3.63 -32.90
N MET A 154 18.55 4.92 -32.69
CA MET A 154 19.60 5.63 -33.43
C MET A 154 20.99 5.18 -32.97
N VAL A 155 21.22 5.02 -31.67
CA VAL A 155 22.48 4.55 -31.09
C VAL A 155 22.81 3.12 -31.53
N LEU A 156 21.83 2.21 -31.48
CA LEU A 156 22.00 0.82 -31.91
C LEU A 156 22.20 0.65 -33.43
N ALA A 157 21.96 1.70 -34.22
CA ALA A 157 22.17 1.74 -35.66
C ALA A 157 23.42 2.53 -36.10
N ASP A 158 24.13 3.18 -35.18
CA ASP A 158 25.29 4.04 -35.50
C ASP A 158 26.53 3.20 -35.84
N GLU A 159 27.16 3.50 -36.99
CA GLU A 159 28.30 2.72 -37.51
C GLU A 159 29.52 2.74 -36.56
N ALA A 160 29.76 3.84 -35.83
CA ALA A 160 30.86 3.93 -34.88
C ALA A 160 30.55 3.14 -33.61
N VAL A 161 29.30 3.17 -33.11
CA VAL A 161 28.87 2.36 -31.98
C VAL A 161 28.96 0.86 -32.32
N LEU A 162 28.49 0.45 -33.50
CA LEU A 162 28.61 -0.92 -34.00
C LEU A 162 30.09 -1.35 -34.14
N ALA A 163 30.98 -0.44 -34.56
CA ALA A 163 32.42 -0.72 -34.65
C ALA A 163 33.09 -0.91 -33.27
N GLU A 164 32.64 -0.22 -32.23
CA GLU A 164 33.08 -0.48 -30.84
C GLU A 164 32.51 -1.80 -30.31
N ILE A 165 31.22 -2.08 -30.53
CA ILE A 165 30.58 -3.36 -30.14
C ILE A 165 31.27 -4.55 -30.81
N ALA A 166 31.67 -4.44 -32.08
CA ALA A 166 32.37 -5.52 -32.79
C ALA A 166 33.69 -5.96 -32.12
N LYS A 167 34.36 -5.08 -31.36
CA LYS A 167 35.60 -5.40 -30.64
C LYS A 167 35.37 -6.39 -29.49
N LEU A 168 34.16 -6.43 -28.93
CA LEU A 168 33.75 -7.37 -27.89
C LEU A 168 33.71 -8.83 -28.39
N GLN A 169 33.65 -9.08 -29.71
CA GLN A 169 33.55 -10.42 -30.30
C GLN A 169 32.44 -11.27 -29.68
N LEU A 170 31.25 -10.67 -29.54
CA LEU A 170 30.07 -11.29 -28.92
C LEU A 170 29.66 -12.59 -29.66
N PRO A 171 29.05 -13.57 -28.96
CA PRO A 171 28.45 -14.73 -29.59
C PRO A 171 27.41 -14.33 -30.67
N GLU A 172 27.33 -15.13 -31.73
CA GLU A 172 26.33 -14.93 -32.80
C GLU A 172 24.91 -14.97 -32.21
N GLY A 173 24.07 -13.99 -32.57
CA GLY A 173 22.71 -13.84 -32.04
C GLY A 173 22.58 -13.05 -30.72
N THR A 174 23.68 -12.62 -30.10
CA THR A 174 23.63 -11.76 -28.90
C THR A 174 22.87 -10.46 -29.18
N VAL A 175 21.91 -10.11 -28.31
CA VAL A 175 21.17 -8.84 -28.36
C VAL A 175 21.81 -7.82 -27.43
N VAL A 176 22.11 -6.64 -27.97
CA VAL A 176 22.60 -5.47 -27.23
C VAL A 176 21.39 -4.60 -26.85
N VAL A 177 21.36 -4.12 -25.60
CA VAL A 177 20.34 -3.21 -25.06
C VAL A 177 21.02 -1.87 -24.74
N CYS A 178 20.27 -0.78 -24.87
CA CYS A 178 20.75 0.59 -24.65
C CYS A 178 19.76 1.35 -23.77
N ASP A 179 20.23 1.93 -22.67
CA ASP A 179 19.46 2.81 -21.79
C ASP A 179 19.91 4.27 -21.99
N PRO A 180 19.14 5.11 -22.70
CA PRO A 180 19.40 6.54 -22.78
C PRO A 180 19.10 7.23 -21.45
N TRP A 181 20.14 7.57 -20.70
CA TRP A 181 20.04 8.41 -19.51
C TRP A 181 20.17 9.89 -19.85
N ILE A 182 19.36 10.70 -19.17
CA ILE A 182 19.54 12.16 -19.04
C ILE A 182 20.97 12.50 -18.60
N TRP A 183 21.47 13.68 -19.00
CA TRP A 183 22.89 13.99 -18.86
C TRP A 183 23.44 14.07 -17.43
N GLY A 184 22.63 14.51 -16.47
CA GLY A 184 23.13 15.09 -15.22
C GLY A 184 23.72 16.49 -15.46
N SER A 185 24.72 16.89 -14.68
CA SER A 185 25.56 18.07 -14.96
C SER A 185 26.85 17.99 -14.17
N ASP A 186 27.96 18.39 -14.79
CA ASP A 186 29.29 18.53 -14.16
C ASP A 186 29.99 19.85 -14.50
N GLY A 187 29.39 20.69 -15.36
CA GLY A 187 29.97 21.95 -15.83
C GLY A 187 30.94 21.82 -17.00
N VAL A 188 31.14 20.60 -17.55
CA VAL A 188 32.16 20.33 -18.57
C VAL A 188 31.49 20.14 -19.94
N ASN A 189 31.42 21.23 -20.71
CA ASN A 189 30.82 21.27 -22.04
C ASN A 189 29.34 20.77 -22.07
N ASP A 190 28.61 20.97 -20.98
CA ASP A 190 27.25 20.48 -20.74
C ASP A 190 26.17 21.56 -20.96
N GLY A 191 26.40 22.47 -21.91
CA GLY A 191 25.46 23.53 -22.31
C GLY A 191 24.43 23.11 -23.36
N ASP A 192 24.77 22.12 -24.20
CA ASP A 192 23.84 21.52 -25.16
C ASP A 192 23.09 20.36 -24.49
N ARG A 193 21.83 20.16 -24.84
CA ARG A 193 21.02 19.06 -24.27
C ARG A 193 21.50 17.70 -24.79
N MET A 194 21.90 16.83 -23.87
CA MET A 194 22.56 15.56 -24.18
C MET A 194 21.95 14.38 -23.42
N TYR A 195 22.21 13.18 -23.95
CA TYR A 195 21.97 11.91 -23.28
C TYR A 195 23.28 11.10 -23.21
N GLN A 196 23.46 10.37 -22.12
CA GLN A 196 24.49 9.35 -21.94
C GLN A 196 23.82 7.99 -22.06
N CYS A 197 24.20 7.17 -23.03
CA CYS A 197 23.58 5.87 -23.26
C CYS A 197 24.39 4.78 -22.56
N PHE A 198 23.82 4.08 -21.58
CA PHE A 198 24.46 2.94 -20.93
C PHE A 198 24.10 1.66 -21.68
N MET A 199 25.10 0.83 -21.96
CA MET A 199 24.95 -0.32 -22.86
C MET A 199 25.06 -1.64 -22.09
N TYR A 200 24.19 -2.58 -22.45
CA TYR A 200 24.04 -3.88 -21.80
C TYR A 200 23.83 -4.99 -22.84
N LEU A 201 23.83 -6.24 -22.40
CA LEU A 201 23.51 -7.41 -23.22
C LEU A 201 22.35 -8.20 -22.58
N ARG A 202 21.48 -8.81 -23.38
CA ARG A 202 20.69 -9.95 -22.89
C ARG A 202 21.59 -11.19 -22.77
N ASP A 203 21.19 -12.21 -22.01
CA ASP A 203 21.94 -13.47 -21.94
C ASP A 203 22.19 -14.04 -23.35
N PRO A 204 23.45 -14.16 -23.81
CA PRO A 204 23.76 -14.72 -25.13
C PRO A 204 23.24 -16.15 -25.32
N ASN A 205 23.02 -16.90 -24.24
CA ASN A 205 22.50 -18.27 -24.29
C ASN A 205 20.97 -18.31 -24.43
N ASN A 206 20.27 -17.20 -24.19
CA ASN A 206 18.81 -17.08 -24.27
C ASN A 206 18.37 -15.72 -24.88
N ALA A 207 19.09 -15.22 -25.88
CA ALA A 207 18.92 -13.86 -26.41
C ALA A 207 17.53 -13.57 -27.04
N SER A 208 16.74 -14.61 -27.29
CA SER A 208 15.33 -14.52 -27.71
C SER A 208 14.37 -14.15 -26.58
N GLU A 209 14.76 -14.32 -25.32
CA GLU A 209 13.96 -13.89 -24.18
C GLU A 209 13.95 -12.36 -24.12
N ALA A 210 12.77 -11.76 -24.27
CA ALA A 210 12.63 -10.31 -24.36
C ALA A 210 12.85 -9.64 -23.00
N ASP A 211 12.43 -10.33 -21.93
CA ASP A 211 12.44 -9.84 -20.56
C ASP A 211 13.68 -10.31 -19.78
N SER A 212 14.74 -10.74 -20.49
CA SER A 212 16.03 -11.10 -19.90
C SER A 212 16.68 -9.89 -19.22
N ASN A 213 17.21 -10.11 -18.01
CA ASN A 213 17.82 -9.11 -17.15
C ASN A 213 19.15 -8.60 -17.70
N HIS A 214 19.08 -7.65 -18.62
CA HIS A 214 20.25 -7.04 -19.24
C HIS A 214 21.14 -6.27 -18.25
N TYR A 215 20.61 -5.81 -17.12
CA TYR A 215 21.41 -5.22 -16.03
C TYR A 215 22.42 -6.21 -15.41
N ALA A 216 22.27 -7.52 -15.66
CA ALA A 216 23.26 -8.54 -15.28
C ALA A 216 24.48 -8.62 -16.22
N MET A 217 24.47 -7.90 -17.36
CA MET A 217 25.54 -7.91 -18.36
C MET A 217 25.85 -6.50 -18.93
N PRO A 218 26.27 -5.54 -18.09
CA PRO A 218 26.74 -4.23 -18.55
C PRO A 218 28.06 -4.34 -19.34
N ILE A 219 28.23 -3.48 -20.35
CA ILE A 219 29.47 -3.43 -21.17
C ILE A 219 30.13 -2.04 -21.14
N PRO A 220 31.47 -1.93 -21.29
CA PRO A 220 32.22 -0.69 -21.06
C PRO A 220 32.15 0.32 -22.23
N ILE A 221 31.02 0.38 -22.94
CA ILE A 221 30.76 1.28 -24.06
C ILE A 221 29.61 2.21 -23.65
N SER A 222 29.77 3.52 -23.78
CA SER A 222 28.69 4.48 -23.51
C SER A 222 28.64 5.61 -24.55
N PRO A 223 27.78 5.48 -25.57
CA PRO A 223 27.56 6.53 -26.57
C PRO A 223 26.95 7.79 -25.96
N VAL A 224 27.31 8.96 -26.49
CA VAL A 224 26.77 10.25 -26.09
C VAL A 224 26.03 10.89 -27.26
N VAL A 225 24.82 11.35 -27.01
CA VAL A 225 23.90 11.83 -28.04
C VAL A 225 23.54 13.30 -27.80
N SER A 226 23.59 14.12 -28.84
CA SER A 226 23.00 15.47 -28.84
C SER A 226 21.54 15.40 -29.30
N THR A 227 20.62 15.96 -28.52
CA THR A 227 19.19 16.01 -28.90
C THR A 227 18.89 17.11 -29.93
N GLU A 228 19.80 18.06 -30.16
CA GLU A 228 19.63 19.07 -31.22
C GLU A 228 19.84 18.43 -32.60
N THR A 229 20.86 17.59 -32.75
CA THR A 229 21.16 16.93 -34.03
C THR A 229 20.61 15.51 -34.16
N MET A 230 20.14 14.90 -33.05
CA MET A 230 19.75 13.50 -32.94
C MET A 230 20.81 12.53 -33.49
N LYS A 231 22.04 12.66 -32.97
CA LYS A 231 23.22 11.89 -33.41
C LYS A 231 24.15 11.56 -32.24
N VAL A 232 24.86 10.43 -32.36
CA VAL A 232 26.05 10.16 -31.55
C VAL A 232 27.12 11.21 -31.87
N ILE A 233 27.62 11.89 -30.83
CA ILE A 233 28.67 12.92 -30.95
C ILE A 233 30.02 12.46 -30.41
N ARG A 234 30.03 11.45 -29.53
CA ARG A 234 31.21 10.70 -29.08
C ARG A 234 30.80 9.37 -28.46
N ILE A 235 31.76 8.51 -28.20
CA ILE A 235 31.59 7.27 -27.42
C ILE A 235 32.58 7.33 -26.26
N ASP A 236 32.07 7.30 -25.03
CA ASP A 236 32.87 7.19 -23.82
C ASP A 236 33.15 5.69 -23.55
N ILE A 237 34.43 5.31 -23.46
CA ILE A 237 34.82 3.98 -22.98
C ILE A 237 34.92 4.05 -21.46
N MET A 238 34.19 3.16 -20.77
CA MET A 238 34.00 3.25 -19.32
C MET A 238 35.09 2.48 -18.56
N PRO A 239 35.59 3.01 -17.43
CA PRO A 239 36.56 2.32 -16.60
C PRO A 239 35.92 1.17 -15.83
N THR A 240 36.57 0.00 -15.86
CA THR A 240 36.14 -1.24 -15.18
C THR A 240 37.01 -1.59 -13.96
N GLY A 241 38.07 -0.82 -13.70
CA GLY A 241 38.98 -0.99 -12.57
C GLY A 241 38.71 -0.05 -11.39
N VAL A 242 39.68 0.04 -10.46
CA VAL A 242 39.58 0.82 -9.22
C VAL A 242 39.63 2.34 -9.39
N ASP A 243 40.00 2.84 -10.57
CA ASP A 243 40.22 4.26 -10.86
C ASP A 243 39.70 4.66 -12.26
N ASN A 244 40.06 5.85 -12.74
CA ASN A 244 39.64 6.38 -14.04
C ASN A 244 40.42 5.79 -15.25
N THR A 245 41.25 4.75 -15.06
CA THR A 245 42.00 4.13 -16.17
C THR A 245 41.06 3.38 -17.11
N ILE A 246 40.83 3.98 -18.28
CA ILE A 246 40.15 3.30 -19.39
C ILE A 246 41.08 2.25 -20.01
N LYS A 247 40.48 1.13 -20.41
CA LYS A 247 41.18 0.03 -21.12
C LYS A 247 40.67 -0.06 -22.57
N PRO A 248 41.48 -0.56 -23.51
CA PRO A 248 40.95 -0.97 -24.81
C PRO A 248 39.82 -2.00 -24.64
N ILE A 249 38.84 -1.99 -25.54
CA ILE A 249 37.80 -3.01 -25.55
C ILE A 249 38.44 -4.37 -25.90
N GLU A 250 38.31 -5.32 -24.99
CA GLU A 250 38.74 -6.71 -25.17
C GLU A 250 37.55 -7.62 -25.49
N LYS A 251 37.84 -8.89 -25.81
CA LYS A 251 36.80 -9.90 -26.04
C LYS A 251 35.96 -10.09 -24.77
N TYR A 252 34.64 -9.98 -24.89
CA TYR A 252 33.71 -10.16 -23.78
C TYR A 252 33.75 -11.59 -23.25
N LYS A 253 33.91 -11.73 -21.93
CA LYS A 253 33.71 -12.98 -21.20
C LYS A 253 32.24 -13.05 -20.79
N VAL A 254 31.50 -13.97 -21.41
CA VAL A 254 30.08 -14.21 -21.08
C VAL A 254 29.98 -14.62 -19.61
N GLN A 255 29.22 -13.82 -18.85
CA GLN A 255 28.91 -14.07 -17.44
C GLN A 255 27.70 -15.02 -17.33
N PRO A 256 27.51 -15.70 -16.19
CA PRO A 256 26.28 -16.47 -15.96
C PRO A 256 25.04 -15.57 -16.04
N PRO A 257 23.87 -16.06 -16.46
CA PRO A 257 22.62 -15.31 -16.36
C PRO A 257 22.23 -15.09 -14.89
N ASN A 258 21.44 -14.04 -14.64
CA ASN A 258 20.85 -13.75 -13.33
C ASN A 258 19.46 -13.15 -13.53
N GLU A 259 18.48 -14.02 -13.76
CA GLU A 259 17.15 -13.65 -14.25
C GLU A 259 16.14 -13.46 -13.13
N TYR A 260 15.25 -12.46 -13.26
CA TYR A 260 14.16 -12.23 -12.31
C TYR A 260 12.84 -12.89 -12.73
N ILE A 261 12.68 -13.28 -14.01
CA ILE A 261 11.42 -13.79 -14.55
C ILE A 261 11.02 -15.13 -13.90
N PRO A 262 9.73 -15.37 -13.57
CA PRO A 262 9.28 -16.61 -12.92
C PRO A 262 9.66 -17.89 -13.67
N GLU A 263 9.74 -17.84 -14.99
CA GLU A 263 10.08 -18.93 -15.91
C GLU A 263 11.51 -19.45 -15.70
N ALA A 264 12.41 -18.60 -15.18
CA ALA A 264 13.79 -18.95 -14.85
C ALA A 264 13.94 -19.52 -13.41
N GLN A 265 12.86 -19.57 -12.63
CA GLN A 265 12.91 -19.84 -11.18
C GLN A 265 12.20 -21.14 -10.77
N THR A 266 12.66 -21.75 -9.67
CA THR A 266 11.90 -22.80 -8.98
C THR A 266 11.01 -22.16 -7.92
N LEU A 267 9.74 -21.99 -8.23
CA LEU A 267 8.78 -21.30 -7.37
C LEU A 267 8.38 -22.13 -6.12
N ARG A 268 8.01 -21.44 -5.04
CA ARG A 268 7.48 -22.06 -3.82
C ARG A 268 6.05 -22.54 -4.02
N THR A 269 5.69 -23.66 -3.40
CA THR A 269 4.38 -24.32 -3.54
C THR A 269 3.59 -24.41 -2.22
N ASP A 270 4.13 -23.87 -1.13
CA ASP A 270 3.56 -23.91 0.23
C ASP A 270 2.77 -22.64 0.62
N LEU A 271 2.78 -21.60 -0.22
CA LEU A 271 2.06 -20.35 0.01
C LEU A 271 0.54 -20.55 -0.17
N LYS A 272 -0.22 -20.39 0.92
CA LYS A 272 -1.68 -20.48 0.91
C LYS A 272 -2.32 -19.13 0.53
N PRO A 273 -3.47 -19.10 -0.16
CA PRO A 273 -4.16 -17.86 -0.50
C PRO A 273 -4.54 -17.01 0.73
N LEU A 274 -4.40 -15.70 0.61
CA LEU A 274 -4.86 -14.70 1.58
C LEU A 274 -5.83 -13.75 0.89
N ASN A 275 -7.13 -13.95 1.13
CA ASN A 275 -8.18 -13.18 0.47
C ASN A 275 -8.64 -12.00 1.36
N VAL A 276 -8.56 -10.78 0.83
CA VAL A 276 -9.11 -9.57 1.46
C VAL A 276 -10.46 -9.26 0.81
N VAL A 277 -11.56 -9.36 1.56
CA VAL A 277 -12.92 -9.25 1.02
C VAL A 277 -13.75 -8.25 1.81
N GLN A 278 -14.49 -7.39 1.10
CA GLN A 278 -15.48 -6.48 1.70
C GLN A 278 -16.89 -6.85 1.20
N PRO A 279 -17.64 -7.69 1.95
CA PRO A 279 -18.91 -8.24 1.46
C PRO A 279 -20.02 -7.18 1.26
N GLU A 280 -19.92 -6.04 1.94
CA GLU A 280 -20.85 -4.90 1.84
C GLU A 280 -20.28 -3.75 0.98
N GLY A 281 -19.15 -3.97 0.31
CA GLY A 281 -18.41 -2.94 -0.42
C GLY A 281 -17.47 -2.11 0.47
N ALA A 282 -16.80 -1.14 -0.14
CA ALA A 282 -15.88 -0.24 0.55
C ALA A 282 -16.62 0.89 1.29
N SER A 283 -15.99 1.43 2.34
CA SER A 283 -16.55 2.48 3.21
C SER A 283 -16.27 3.89 2.71
N PHE A 284 -15.38 4.05 1.70
CA PHE A 284 -15.12 5.32 1.04
C PHE A 284 -16.14 5.58 -0.08
N LYS A 285 -16.33 6.86 -0.42
CA LYS A 285 -17.13 7.29 -1.58
C LYS A 285 -16.27 8.15 -2.47
N VAL A 286 -16.37 7.93 -3.78
CA VAL A 286 -15.72 8.74 -4.82
C VAL A 286 -16.80 9.46 -5.63
N HIS A 287 -16.71 10.78 -5.73
CA HIS A 287 -17.52 11.60 -6.63
C HIS A 287 -16.63 12.21 -7.71
N ARG A 288 -16.89 11.92 -8.99
CA ARG A 288 -16.12 12.50 -10.10
C ARG A 288 -16.68 13.88 -10.46
N GLU A 289 -15.79 14.87 -10.52
CA GLU A 289 -16.07 16.25 -10.92
C GLU A 289 -15.14 16.64 -12.06
N GLY A 290 -15.66 16.55 -13.29
CA GLY A 290 -14.86 16.68 -14.51
C GLY A 290 -13.78 15.61 -14.58
N THR A 291 -12.53 16.06 -14.61
CA THR A 291 -11.29 15.25 -14.63
C THR A 291 -10.72 14.98 -13.23
N SER A 292 -11.35 15.49 -12.16
CA SER A 292 -10.93 15.26 -10.77
C SER A 292 -11.90 14.37 -10.02
N SER A 293 -11.48 13.86 -8.86
CA SER A 293 -12.35 13.11 -7.95
C SER A 293 -12.32 13.70 -6.55
N VAL A 294 -13.49 13.83 -5.92
CA VAL A 294 -13.64 14.14 -4.50
C VAL A 294 -13.87 12.83 -3.74
N LEU A 295 -13.10 12.60 -2.69
CA LEU A 295 -13.19 11.43 -1.83
C LEU A 295 -13.72 11.79 -0.45
N SER A 296 -14.59 10.95 0.09
CA SER A 296 -14.99 11.00 1.50
C SER A 296 -14.90 9.63 2.17
N TRP A 297 -14.32 9.57 3.37
CA TRP A 297 -14.12 8.34 4.14
C TRP A 297 -13.85 8.65 5.61
N GLN A 298 -14.59 8.06 6.55
CA GLN A 298 -14.31 8.14 8.00
C GLN A 298 -13.97 9.57 8.50
N LYS A 299 -14.83 10.55 8.17
CA LYS A 299 -14.69 12.01 8.40
C LYS A 299 -13.68 12.76 7.52
N TRP A 300 -12.79 12.08 6.79
CA TRP A 300 -11.94 12.73 5.79
C TRP A 300 -12.76 13.17 4.57
N ASN A 301 -12.38 14.33 4.01
CA ASN A 301 -12.80 14.79 2.69
C ASN A 301 -11.62 15.47 1.98
N PHE A 302 -11.40 15.18 0.70
CA PHE A 302 -10.34 15.81 -0.12
C PHE A 302 -10.58 15.60 -1.63
N ARG A 303 -9.93 16.42 -2.45
CA ARG A 303 -9.92 16.28 -3.91
C ARG A 303 -8.60 15.66 -4.40
N VAL A 304 -8.69 14.70 -5.31
CA VAL A 304 -7.56 14.07 -5.99
C VAL A 304 -7.43 14.67 -7.39
N GLY A 305 -6.25 15.18 -7.70
CA GLY A 305 -5.81 15.55 -9.05
C GLY A 305 -4.60 14.73 -9.49
N PHE A 306 -4.21 14.92 -10.75
CA PHE A 306 -3.08 14.22 -11.36
C PHE A 306 -2.40 15.14 -12.39
N ASN A 307 -1.07 15.19 -12.41
CA ASN A 307 -0.30 15.93 -13.42
C ASN A 307 0.94 15.15 -13.88
N GLN A 308 1.57 15.58 -14.97
CA GLN A 308 2.67 14.84 -15.62
C GLN A 308 3.95 14.74 -14.76
N ARG A 309 4.24 15.72 -13.88
CA ARG A 309 5.48 15.77 -13.08
C ARG A 309 5.36 15.07 -11.73
N GLU A 310 4.37 15.43 -10.93
CA GLU A 310 4.19 14.94 -9.55
C GLU A 310 3.35 13.65 -9.49
N GLY A 311 2.66 13.30 -10.58
CA GLY A 311 1.64 12.26 -10.56
C GLY A 311 0.46 12.72 -9.70
N MET A 312 0.18 11.97 -8.63
CA MET A 312 -0.94 12.21 -7.72
C MET A 312 -0.75 13.44 -6.82
N VAL A 313 -1.73 14.35 -6.83
CA VAL A 313 -1.77 15.53 -5.95
C VAL A 313 -3.10 15.56 -5.20
N LEU A 314 -3.06 15.85 -3.89
CA LEU A 314 -4.26 16.04 -3.07
C LEU A 314 -4.49 17.52 -2.77
N TYR A 315 -5.76 17.96 -2.83
CA TYR A 315 -6.18 19.33 -2.56
C TYR A 315 -7.31 19.38 -1.53
N ASP A 316 -7.38 20.50 -0.80
CA ASP A 316 -8.43 20.84 0.17
C ASP A 316 -8.72 19.69 1.15
N VAL A 317 -7.66 19.20 1.79
CA VAL A 317 -7.72 18.09 2.74
C VAL A 317 -8.35 18.54 4.04
N ARG A 318 -9.43 17.87 4.43
CA ARG A 318 -10.26 18.17 5.61
C ARG A 318 -10.50 16.92 6.44
N TYR A 319 -10.68 17.11 7.74
CA TYR A 319 -11.21 16.10 8.66
C TYR A 319 -12.38 16.71 9.43
N ASP A 320 -13.55 16.07 9.35
CA ASP A 320 -14.81 16.55 9.95
C ASP A 320 -15.12 18.01 9.55
N ASN A 321 -14.98 18.28 8.25
CA ASN A 321 -15.07 19.59 7.58
C ASN A 321 -14.03 20.65 7.97
N ARG A 322 -13.23 20.43 9.02
CA ARG A 322 -12.13 21.32 9.44
C ARG A 322 -10.96 21.22 8.46
N PRO A 323 -10.39 22.35 8.01
CA PRO A 323 -9.29 22.34 7.05
C PRO A 323 -7.97 21.93 7.69
N LEU A 324 -7.17 21.19 6.93
CA LEU A 324 -5.86 20.68 7.35
C LEU A 324 -4.75 21.07 6.38
N PHE A 325 -4.92 20.78 5.08
CA PHE A 325 -3.93 21.06 4.05
C PHE A 325 -4.60 21.57 2.78
N TYR A 326 -4.09 22.66 2.21
CA TYR A 326 -4.53 23.17 0.92
C TYR A 326 -4.06 22.26 -0.23
N ARG A 327 -2.80 21.79 -0.18
CA ARG A 327 -2.18 20.94 -1.21
C ARG A 327 -1.13 20.00 -0.61
N LEU A 328 -1.12 18.73 -1.03
CA LEU A 328 -0.09 17.73 -0.69
C LEU A 328 0.40 17.03 -1.97
N SER A 329 1.71 16.93 -2.15
CA SER A 329 2.33 16.19 -3.26
C SER A 329 3.78 15.82 -2.98
N LEU A 330 4.30 14.81 -3.68
CA LEU A 330 5.76 14.66 -3.83
C LEU A 330 6.24 15.74 -4.81
N SER A 331 7.13 16.61 -4.32
CA SER A 331 7.60 17.80 -5.03
C SER A 331 8.74 17.49 -6.00
N ASP A 332 9.66 16.64 -5.54
CA ASP A 332 10.81 16.18 -6.29
C ASP A 332 11.43 14.94 -5.62
N MET A 333 12.28 14.23 -6.35
CA MET A 333 13.25 13.29 -5.79
C MET A 333 14.57 13.41 -6.53
N ASN A 334 15.70 13.08 -5.88
CA ASN A 334 17.03 13.10 -6.49
C ASN A 334 17.84 11.85 -6.09
N ILE A 335 18.48 11.24 -7.09
CA ILE A 335 19.23 9.98 -6.95
C ILE A 335 20.71 10.18 -7.34
N PRO A 336 21.55 10.75 -6.45
CA PRO A 336 22.98 10.94 -6.72
C PRO A 336 23.77 9.65 -6.44
N TYR A 337 24.57 9.23 -7.42
CA TYR A 337 25.47 8.08 -7.33
C TYR A 337 26.87 8.48 -6.85
N ALA A 338 27.55 7.57 -6.15
CA ALA A 338 28.81 7.81 -5.48
C ALA A 338 30.07 7.42 -6.28
N ASP A 339 29.93 6.97 -7.54
CA ASP A 339 31.09 6.62 -8.36
C ASP A 339 31.78 7.89 -8.88
N PRO A 340 33.06 8.14 -8.53
CA PRO A 340 33.79 9.33 -8.94
C PRO A 340 34.37 9.22 -10.37
N ARG A 341 34.18 8.08 -11.05
CA ARG A 341 34.78 7.81 -12.36
C ARG A 341 33.89 8.32 -13.49
N HIS A 342 34.51 8.80 -14.58
CA HIS A 342 33.77 9.24 -15.78
C HIS A 342 33.18 8.04 -16.55
N PRO A 343 31.93 8.09 -17.06
CA PRO A 343 30.96 9.20 -16.99
C PRO A 343 30.00 9.12 -15.79
N PHE A 344 30.19 8.17 -14.88
CA PHE A 344 29.25 7.80 -13.82
C PHE A 344 29.01 8.89 -12.78
N HIS A 345 29.97 9.78 -12.53
CA HIS A 345 29.86 10.92 -11.60
C HIS A 345 28.67 11.86 -11.91
N LYS A 346 28.20 11.85 -13.16
CA LYS A 346 27.04 12.63 -13.62
C LYS A 346 25.69 11.98 -13.28
N LYS A 347 25.65 10.69 -12.87
CA LYS A 347 24.42 9.99 -12.50
C LYS A 347 23.85 10.62 -11.23
N SER A 348 22.98 11.61 -11.42
CA SER A 348 22.25 12.36 -10.41
C SER A 348 20.93 12.82 -11.02
N ALA A 349 20.02 11.87 -11.21
CA ALA A 349 18.71 12.08 -11.80
C ALA A 349 17.78 12.82 -10.84
N PHE A 350 16.81 13.56 -11.40
CA PHE A 350 15.66 14.08 -10.67
C PHE A 350 14.39 13.45 -11.25
N ASP A 351 14.02 12.25 -10.83
CA ASP A 351 13.02 11.44 -11.57
C ASP A 351 11.68 12.16 -11.81
N LEU A 352 11.24 13.03 -10.89
CA LEU A 352 10.06 13.88 -11.11
C LEU A 352 10.31 15.01 -12.11
N GLY A 353 11.40 15.76 -11.98
CA GLY A 353 11.68 16.91 -12.85
C GLY A 353 12.28 16.56 -14.22
N ASP A 354 12.95 15.42 -14.33
CA ASP A 354 13.68 14.98 -15.52
C ASP A 354 12.94 13.92 -16.35
N ALA A 355 11.99 13.19 -15.77
CA ALA A 355 11.11 12.25 -16.48
C ALA A 355 9.61 12.55 -16.24
N GLY A 356 9.20 12.59 -14.98
CA GLY A 356 7.84 12.92 -14.54
C GLY A 356 7.08 11.71 -14.00
N ALA A 357 6.80 11.71 -12.69
CA ALA A 357 6.09 10.61 -12.01
C ALA A 357 4.67 10.37 -12.57
N GLY A 358 4.05 11.37 -13.18
CA GLY A 358 2.73 11.20 -13.78
C GLY A 358 2.74 10.47 -15.12
N ILE A 359 3.73 10.74 -15.98
CA ILE A 359 3.88 10.06 -17.28
C ILE A 359 4.54 8.68 -17.13
N MET A 360 5.33 8.49 -16.07
CA MET A 360 5.93 7.20 -15.69
C MET A 360 5.01 6.33 -14.82
N ALA A 361 3.74 6.71 -14.61
CA ALA A 361 2.80 5.96 -13.77
C ALA A 361 2.25 4.71 -14.46
N ASN A 362 2.28 3.59 -13.75
CA ASN A 362 1.94 2.27 -14.25
C ASN A 362 0.41 2.08 -14.33
N ASP A 363 -0.05 1.27 -15.28
CA ASP A 363 -1.44 0.83 -15.41
C ASP A 363 -1.72 -0.32 -14.41
N LEU A 364 -2.04 0.07 -13.17
CA LEU A 364 -2.19 -0.83 -12.02
C LEU A 364 -3.26 -1.92 -12.23
N LYS A 365 -2.93 -3.16 -11.85
CA LYS A 365 -3.73 -4.37 -12.06
C LYS A 365 -4.31 -4.92 -10.75
N LEU A 366 -5.59 -5.30 -10.83
CA LEU A 366 -6.36 -5.88 -9.72
C LEU A 366 -5.77 -7.21 -9.27
N GLY A 367 -5.46 -7.34 -7.98
CA GLY A 367 -4.92 -8.57 -7.39
C GLY A 367 -3.39 -8.72 -7.51
N CYS A 368 -2.73 -7.88 -8.32
CA CYS A 368 -1.27 -7.80 -8.41
C CYS A 368 -0.74 -6.60 -7.60
N ASP A 369 -1.03 -5.38 -8.06
CA ASP A 369 -0.48 -4.14 -7.47
C ASP A 369 -1.28 -3.67 -6.25
N CYS A 370 -2.60 -3.92 -6.28
CA CYS A 370 -3.53 -3.52 -5.22
C CYS A 370 -4.51 -4.67 -4.92
N LEU A 371 -4.58 -5.06 -3.63
CA LEU A 371 -5.31 -6.22 -3.14
C LEU A 371 -6.55 -5.83 -2.32
N GLY A 372 -7.70 -6.45 -2.62
CA GLY A 372 -8.98 -6.22 -1.93
C GLY A 372 -10.02 -5.56 -2.84
N SER A 373 -10.88 -4.72 -2.27
CA SER A 373 -11.92 -3.99 -3.01
C SER A 373 -11.37 -2.65 -3.52
N ILE A 374 -10.87 -2.63 -4.76
CA ILE A 374 -10.15 -1.50 -5.34
C ILE A 374 -11.06 -0.62 -6.21
N TYR A 375 -10.89 0.70 -6.12
CA TYR A 375 -11.41 1.68 -7.07
C TYR A 375 -10.23 2.36 -7.78
N TYR A 376 -10.25 2.43 -9.10
CA TYR A 376 -9.17 3.04 -9.89
C TYR A 376 -9.54 4.44 -10.42
N LEU A 377 -8.55 5.33 -10.42
CA LEU A 377 -8.57 6.57 -11.18
C LEU A 377 -7.63 6.45 -12.38
N SER A 378 -8.14 6.87 -13.53
CA SER A 378 -7.39 7.08 -14.77
C SER A 378 -7.24 8.58 -15.01
N SER A 379 -6.21 8.97 -15.75
CA SER A 379 -5.98 10.34 -16.18
C SER A 379 -5.72 10.41 -17.69
N VAL A 380 -5.49 11.61 -18.21
CA VAL A 380 -5.02 11.86 -19.57
C VAL A 380 -3.87 12.86 -19.54
N LEU A 381 -2.82 12.61 -20.32
CA LEU A 381 -1.64 13.47 -20.45
C LEU A 381 -1.39 13.81 -21.93
N SER A 382 -0.33 14.57 -22.22
CA SER A 382 0.03 14.99 -23.59
C SER A 382 1.16 14.17 -24.19
N ASP A 383 1.05 13.84 -25.48
CA ASP A 383 2.16 13.28 -26.27
C ASP A 383 3.11 14.37 -26.82
N ASP A 384 4.18 13.93 -27.50
CA ASP A 384 5.20 14.80 -28.11
C ASP A 384 4.66 15.71 -29.25
N LYS A 385 3.47 15.39 -29.78
CA LYS A 385 2.72 16.16 -30.78
C LYS A 385 1.60 16.99 -30.13
N GLY A 386 1.47 17.02 -28.79
CA GLY A 386 0.37 17.71 -28.10
C GLY A 386 -1.01 17.08 -28.38
N GLY A 387 -1.02 15.81 -28.80
CA GLY A 387 -2.18 14.92 -28.72
C GLY A 387 -2.39 14.44 -27.28
N VAL A 388 -3.02 13.27 -27.13
CA VAL A 388 -3.46 12.75 -25.82
C VAL A 388 -2.96 11.33 -25.61
N ILE A 389 -2.36 11.11 -24.45
CA ILE A 389 -2.00 9.80 -23.91
C ILE A 389 -3.05 9.45 -22.84
N ASP A 390 -3.76 8.34 -23.04
CA ASP A 390 -4.63 7.77 -22.01
C ASP A 390 -3.76 7.10 -20.93
N MET A 391 -3.98 7.47 -19.67
CA MET A 391 -3.25 6.94 -18.51
C MET A 391 -4.21 6.12 -17.63
N PRO A 392 -4.52 4.86 -17.97
CA PRO A 392 -5.43 4.02 -17.19
C PRO A 392 -4.87 3.68 -15.81
N ASN A 393 -5.76 3.60 -14.81
CA ASN A 393 -5.50 3.01 -13.49
C ASN A 393 -4.34 3.60 -12.65
N VAL A 394 -3.79 4.76 -13.02
CA VAL A 394 -2.61 5.41 -12.39
C VAL A 394 -2.72 5.69 -10.89
N VAL A 395 -3.92 5.69 -10.30
CA VAL A 395 -4.09 5.68 -8.84
C VAL A 395 -5.10 4.60 -8.46
N CYS A 396 -4.69 3.67 -7.60
CA CYS A 396 -5.59 2.74 -6.95
C CYS A 396 -6.00 3.26 -5.58
N ILE A 397 -7.27 3.03 -5.21
CA ILE A 397 -7.90 3.50 -3.98
C ILE A 397 -8.55 2.31 -3.31
N HIS A 398 -8.15 2.02 -2.07
CA HIS A 398 -8.75 0.95 -1.28
C HIS A 398 -8.64 1.24 0.21
N GLU A 399 -9.35 0.45 1.02
CA GLU A 399 -9.17 0.44 2.47
C GLU A 399 -8.50 -0.87 2.91
N GLN A 400 -7.68 -0.78 3.95
CA GLN A 400 -6.97 -1.91 4.54
C GLN A 400 -7.12 -1.93 6.06
N ASP A 401 -6.88 -3.09 6.65
CA ASP A 401 -6.74 -3.24 8.10
C ASP A 401 -5.29 -2.94 8.53
N ALA A 402 -5.15 -2.15 9.59
CA ALA A 402 -3.87 -1.74 10.15
C ALA A 402 -3.73 -2.17 11.63
N GLY A 403 -4.29 -3.34 11.98
CA GLY A 403 -4.18 -3.91 13.32
C GLY A 403 -5.06 -3.22 14.37
N ILE A 404 -4.51 -2.91 15.53
CA ILE A 404 -5.24 -2.29 16.65
C ILE A 404 -5.09 -0.75 16.56
N GLY A 405 -6.22 -0.04 16.49
CA GLY A 405 -6.25 1.43 16.58
C GLY A 405 -6.15 1.91 18.03
N TRP A 406 -6.95 1.32 18.94
CA TRP A 406 -6.76 1.50 20.38
C TRP A 406 -7.33 0.32 21.17
N LYS A 407 -6.76 0.08 22.37
CA LYS A 407 -7.24 -0.96 23.29
C LYS A 407 -6.97 -0.57 24.74
N HIS A 408 -7.92 -0.87 25.63
CA HIS A 408 -7.72 -0.82 27.07
C HIS A 408 -8.45 -1.99 27.75
N THR A 409 -7.83 -2.60 28.76
CA THR A 409 -8.48 -3.60 29.63
C THR A 409 -8.46 -3.10 31.06
N ASN A 410 -9.63 -2.95 31.68
CA ASN A 410 -9.72 -2.63 33.09
C ASN A 410 -9.56 -3.92 33.91
N TYR A 411 -8.37 -4.14 34.48
CA TYR A 411 -8.07 -5.35 35.25
C TYR A 411 -9.03 -5.60 36.44
N ARG A 412 -9.70 -4.55 36.95
CA ARG A 412 -10.65 -4.67 38.07
C ARG A 412 -11.97 -5.32 37.66
N THR A 413 -12.32 -5.28 36.38
CA THR A 413 -13.57 -5.82 35.84
C THR A 413 -13.36 -6.85 34.73
N GLY A 414 -12.11 -7.13 34.34
CA GLY A 414 -11.77 -7.97 33.20
C GLY A 414 -12.14 -7.39 31.81
N ARG A 415 -12.99 -6.35 31.75
CA ARG A 415 -13.53 -5.82 30.50
C ARG A 415 -12.44 -5.18 29.64
N ALA A 416 -12.25 -5.74 28.45
CA ALA A 416 -11.52 -5.10 27.35
C ALA A 416 -12.47 -4.22 26.52
N ALA A 417 -11.97 -3.05 26.11
CA ALA A 417 -12.50 -2.26 25.02
C ALA A 417 -11.41 -2.18 23.94
N VAL A 418 -11.75 -2.49 22.69
CA VAL A 418 -10.80 -2.59 21.57
C VAL A 418 -11.45 -2.09 20.29
N VAL A 419 -10.66 -1.39 19.49
CA VAL A 419 -11.00 -0.91 18.14
C VAL A 419 -9.83 -1.24 17.22
N ARG A 420 -10.11 -1.85 16.06
CA ARG A 420 -9.15 -2.06 14.98
C ARG A 420 -8.93 -0.77 14.20
N SER A 421 -7.71 -0.57 13.72
CA SER A 421 -7.38 0.55 12.85
C SER A 421 -7.73 0.18 11.42
N ARG A 422 -8.48 1.05 10.75
CA ARG A 422 -8.66 0.99 9.29
C ARG A 422 -7.93 2.16 8.65
N GLU A 423 -7.34 1.91 7.50
CA GLU A 423 -6.64 2.89 6.69
C GLU A 423 -7.29 2.98 5.31
N LEU A 424 -7.39 4.20 4.77
CA LEU A 424 -7.65 4.46 3.36
C LEU A 424 -6.31 4.72 2.68
N VAL A 425 -6.02 3.95 1.64
CA VAL A 425 -4.80 4.05 0.83
C VAL A 425 -5.16 4.62 -0.54
N LEU A 426 -4.44 5.64 -0.96
CA LEU A 426 -4.36 6.06 -2.35
C LEU A 426 -2.92 5.84 -2.80
N GLN A 427 -2.71 4.98 -3.80
CA GLN A 427 -1.39 4.52 -4.24
C GLN A 427 -1.22 4.70 -5.74
N SER A 428 -0.06 5.20 -6.15
CA SER A 428 0.45 5.15 -7.52
C SER A 428 1.77 4.36 -7.52
N ILE A 429 2.09 3.69 -8.63
CA ILE A 429 3.40 3.07 -8.85
C ILE A 429 3.96 3.71 -10.11
N ILE A 430 5.25 4.06 -10.07
CA ILE A 430 5.97 4.60 -11.23
C ILE A 430 7.19 3.73 -11.53
N THR A 431 7.48 3.51 -12.82
CA THR A 431 8.70 2.86 -13.32
C THR A 431 9.58 3.89 -14.01
N VAL A 432 10.81 4.06 -13.55
CA VAL A 432 11.79 5.02 -14.09
C VAL A 432 13.07 4.28 -14.47
N SER A 433 13.15 3.87 -15.74
CA SER A 433 14.21 2.98 -16.26
C SER A 433 14.31 1.69 -15.42
N ASN A 434 15.27 1.60 -14.52
CA ASN A 434 15.53 0.41 -13.72
C ASN A 434 14.78 0.37 -12.37
N TYR A 435 14.24 1.50 -11.87
CA TYR A 435 13.59 1.57 -10.55
C TYR A 435 12.06 1.63 -10.61
N GLU A 436 11.43 1.00 -9.61
CA GLU A 436 10.01 1.19 -9.29
C GLU A 436 9.87 1.94 -7.96
N TYR A 437 8.97 2.92 -7.92
CA TYR A 437 8.56 3.56 -6.66
C TYR A 437 7.06 3.45 -6.45
N ILE A 438 6.68 2.88 -5.31
CA ILE A 438 5.30 2.88 -4.81
C ILE A 438 5.11 4.12 -3.94
N LEU A 439 4.21 5.01 -4.36
CA LEU A 439 3.99 6.34 -3.79
C LEU A 439 2.54 6.44 -3.28
N ALA A 440 2.35 6.50 -1.96
CA ALA A 440 1.03 6.38 -1.35
C ALA A 440 0.70 7.44 -0.29
N PHE A 441 -0.52 7.96 -0.32
CA PHE A 441 -1.15 8.68 0.79
C PHE A 441 -2.03 7.70 1.59
N ILE A 442 -1.80 7.63 2.90
CA ILE A 442 -2.50 6.73 3.81
C ILE A 442 -3.18 7.55 4.90
N PHE A 443 -4.49 7.41 5.04
CA PHE A 443 -5.31 8.13 6.03
C PHE A 443 -5.87 7.15 7.06
N ASN A 444 -5.81 7.48 8.35
CA ASN A 444 -6.39 6.64 9.40
C ASN A 444 -7.58 7.30 10.13
N GLN A 445 -8.34 6.49 10.88
CA GLN A 445 -9.52 6.96 11.62
C GLN A 445 -9.17 7.91 12.78
N ALA A 446 -7.90 7.94 13.22
CA ALA A 446 -7.41 8.82 14.29
C ALA A 446 -7.01 10.23 13.81
N GLY A 447 -7.27 10.57 12.54
CA GLY A 447 -7.01 11.89 11.97
C GLY A 447 -5.56 12.11 11.53
N GLU A 448 -4.76 11.06 11.42
CA GLU A 448 -3.41 11.09 10.86
C GLU A 448 -3.43 10.81 9.35
N VAL A 449 -2.58 11.52 8.62
CA VAL A 449 -2.20 11.23 7.23
C VAL A 449 -0.71 10.92 7.17
N THR A 450 -0.36 9.87 6.43
CA THR A 450 1.01 9.42 6.19
C THR A 450 1.29 9.44 4.70
N TYR A 451 2.47 9.92 4.30
CA TYR A 451 3.02 9.68 2.98
C TYR A 451 4.01 8.52 3.06
N GLU A 452 3.73 7.44 2.34
CA GLU A 452 4.55 6.24 2.27
C GLU A 452 5.23 6.15 0.91
N ILE A 453 6.52 5.84 0.94
CA ILE A 453 7.36 5.59 -0.23
C ILE A 453 7.90 4.18 -0.06
N ARG A 454 7.80 3.35 -1.11
CA ARG A 454 8.56 2.11 -1.21
C ARG A 454 9.42 2.16 -2.46
N ALA A 455 10.72 1.99 -2.33
CA ALA A 455 11.62 1.81 -3.47
C ALA A 455 11.79 0.31 -3.72
N THR A 456 11.70 -0.11 -4.98
CA THR A 456 11.89 -1.49 -5.45
C THR A 456 12.40 -1.48 -6.89
N GLY A 457 12.50 -2.64 -7.54
CA GLY A 457 12.97 -2.75 -8.93
C GLY A 457 14.43 -3.22 -9.03
N ILE A 458 15.10 -2.94 -10.14
CA ILE A 458 16.44 -3.43 -10.42
C ILE A 458 17.48 -2.36 -10.11
N LEU A 459 18.65 -2.74 -9.60
CA LEU A 459 19.76 -1.82 -9.38
C LEU A 459 20.27 -1.26 -10.72
N SER A 460 20.64 0.02 -10.77
CA SER A 460 21.37 0.54 -11.94
C SER A 460 22.84 0.08 -11.88
N THR A 461 23.27 -0.72 -12.84
CA THR A 461 24.56 -1.42 -12.81
C THR A 461 25.61 -0.84 -13.76
N GLN A 462 26.86 -1.26 -13.56
CA GLN A 462 28.04 -0.84 -14.31
C GLN A 462 29.01 -2.01 -14.50
N PRO A 463 29.86 -2.02 -15.54
CA PRO A 463 30.83 -3.07 -15.75
C PRO A 463 32.01 -2.94 -14.76
N ILE A 464 32.48 -4.08 -14.25
CA ILE A 464 33.67 -4.18 -13.40
C ILE A 464 34.51 -5.40 -13.76
N ASP A 465 35.83 -5.30 -13.64
CA ASP A 465 36.73 -6.42 -13.91
C ASP A 465 36.64 -7.50 -12.82
N GLU A 466 36.88 -8.76 -13.21
CA GLU A 466 36.86 -9.90 -12.31
C GLU A 466 37.91 -9.78 -11.20
N GLY A 467 37.48 -9.94 -9.94
CA GLY A 467 38.33 -9.83 -8.76
C GLY A 467 38.67 -8.40 -8.32
N ILE A 468 38.06 -7.37 -8.92
CA ILE A 468 38.17 -6.00 -8.44
C ILE A 468 37.06 -5.68 -7.42
N GLU A 469 37.45 -5.02 -6.33
CA GLU A 469 36.56 -4.43 -5.34
C GLU A 469 36.79 -2.92 -5.29
N VAL A 470 35.74 -2.14 -4.98
CA VAL A 470 35.78 -0.67 -4.93
C VAL A 470 35.05 -0.14 -3.69
N PRO A 471 35.48 0.97 -3.06
CA PRO A 471 34.86 1.49 -1.84
C PRO A 471 33.54 2.25 -2.08
N PHE A 472 33.12 2.40 -3.34
CA PHE A 472 31.95 3.18 -3.76
C PHE A 472 30.84 2.31 -4.38
N GLY A 473 30.91 0.99 -4.26
CA GLY A 473 29.87 0.08 -4.76
C GLY A 473 30.11 -1.38 -4.39
N THR A 474 29.10 -2.21 -4.61
CA THR A 474 29.10 -3.64 -4.32
C THR A 474 29.07 -4.42 -5.62
N VAL A 475 29.92 -5.44 -5.74
CA VAL A 475 29.82 -6.42 -6.83
C VAL A 475 28.68 -7.38 -6.50
N VAL A 476 27.56 -7.23 -7.19
CA VAL A 476 26.32 -8.00 -6.93
C VAL A 476 26.21 -9.27 -7.76
N HIS A 477 26.94 -9.33 -8.88
CA HIS A 477 27.02 -10.47 -9.80
C HIS A 477 28.38 -10.42 -10.53
N PRO A 478 28.96 -11.53 -11.04
CA PRO A 478 30.24 -11.49 -11.74
C PRO A 478 30.23 -10.50 -12.92
N GLY A 479 31.15 -9.52 -12.90
CA GLY A 479 31.23 -8.45 -13.89
C GLY A 479 30.30 -7.26 -13.65
N VAL A 480 29.48 -7.28 -12.59
CA VAL A 480 28.39 -6.32 -12.34
C VAL A 480 28.61 -5.56 -11.02
N LEU A 481 28.90 -4.27 -11.14
CA LEU A 481 28.98 -3.33 -10.01
C LEU A 481 27.65 -2.59 -9.84
N ALA A 482 27.07 -2.65 -8.65
CA ALA A 482 26.00 -1.77 -8.21
C ALA A 482 26.59 -0.71 -7.28
N VAL A 483 26.59 0.54 -7.72
CA VAL A 483 27.26 1.66 -7.04
C VAL A 483 26.42 2.18 -5.86
N HIS A 484 27.08 2.62 -4.77
CA HIS A 484 26.41 3.30 -3.66
C HIS A 484 25.70 4.56 -4.17
N HIS A 485 24.47 4.80 -3.73
CA HIS A 485 23.71 5.97 -4.15
C HIS A 485 22.70 6.36 -3.08
N GLN A 486 22.18 7.59 -3.15
CA GLN A 486 21.10 8.02 -2.26
C GLN A 486 19.79 8.08 -3.04
N HIS A 487 18.67 7.86 -2.36
CA HIS A 487 17.33 8.22 -2.85
C HIS A 487 16.79 9.30 -1.93
N ILE A 488 16.70 10.55 -2.38
CA ILE A 488 16.29 11.68 -1.53
C ILE A 488 14.99 12.25 -2.06
N PHE A 489 13.93 12.19 -1.26
CA PHE A 489 12.56 12.60 -1.61
C PHE A 489 12.20 13.91 -0.91
N SER A 490 11.32 14.72 -1.50
CA SER A 490 10.85 15.97 -0.92
C SER A 490 9.33 16.10 -1.01
N LEU A 491 8.61 15.90 0.10
CA LEU A 491 7.16 16.06 0.20
C LEU A 491 6.79 17.53 0.40
N ARG A 492 6.04 18.15 -0.54
CA ARG A 492 5.48 19.50 -0.38
C ARG A 492 4.21 19.42 0.46
N VAL A 493 4.20 20.12 1.58
CA VAL A 493 3.08 20.25 2.50
C VAL A 493 2.66 21.72 2.55
N ASP A 494 1.46 22.00 2.04
CA ASP A 494 0.85 23.32 1.99
C ASP A 494 -0.29 23.37 3.02
N PRO A 495 -0.02 23.76 4.28
CA PRO A 495 -0.98 23.64 5.36
C PRO A 495 -2.11 24.68 5.33
N MET A 496 -3.18 24.34 6.02
CA MET A 496 -4.37 25.16 6.20
C MET A 496 -5.06 24.80 7.54
N ILE A 497 -4.27 24.57 8.59
CA ILE A 497 -4.73 24.00 9.87
C ILE A 497 -5.73 24.96 10.53
N ASP A 498 -7.03 24.62 10.51
CA ASP A 498 -8.14 25.49 10.94
C ASP A 498 -8.08 26.95 10.36
N GLY A 499 -7.43 27.15 9.21
CA GLY A 499 -7.27 28.47 8.58
C GLY A 499 -5.90 28.68 7.94
N TYR A 500 -5.74 29.83 7.28
CA TYR A 500 -4.61 30.14 6.39
C TYR A 500 -3.35 30.60 7.11
N ASP A 501 -3.48 31.37 8.19
CA ASP A 501 -2.35 31.87 8.95
C ASP A 501 -1.83 30.77 9.89
N ASN A 502 -0.74 30.13 9.49
CA ASN A 502 -0.10 29.06 10.24
C ASN A 502 1.33 29.47 10.60
N ARG A 503 1.97 28.69 11.48
CA ARG A 503 3.39 28.79 11.78
C ARG A 503 4.02 27.43 11.91
N LEU A 504 5.31 27.34 11.61
CA LEU A 504 6.14 26.21 12.02
C LEU A 504 6.71 26.50 13.41
N VAL A 505 6.67 25.50 14.28
CA VAL A 505 7.40 25.47 15.56
C VAL A 505 8.12 24.13 15.70
N TYR A 506 9.07 24.05 16.63
CA TYR A 506 9.62 22.77 17.08
C TYR A 506 9.67 22.68 18.60
N ASP A 507 9.35 21.50 19.13
CA ASP A 507 9.53 21.15 20.54
C ASP A 507 10.86 20.45 20.75
N GLU A 508 11.59 20.81 21.81
CA GLU A 508 12.79 20.11 22.29
C GLU A 508 12.66 19.77 23.78
N ALA A 509 13.09 18.56 24.18
CA ALA A 509 13.05 18.08 25.54
C ALA A 509 14.42 18.24 26.22
N PHE A 510 14.43 18.82 27.43
CA PHE A 510 15.65 19.10 28.20
C PHE A 510 15.53 18.60 29.65
N PRO A 511 16.58 17.98 30.23
CA PRO A 511 16.57 17.54 31.61
C PRO A 511 16.55 18.74 32.58
N MET A 512 15.82 18.61 33.69
CA MET A 512 15.90 19.58 34.78
C MET A 512 17.10 19.27 35.67
N PRO A 513 17.87 20.27 36.12
CA PRO A 513 18.95 20.04 37.09
C PRO A 513 18.40 19.50 38.41
N ARG A 514 19.23 18.75 39.15
CA ARG A 514 18.90 18.35 40.53
C ARG A 514 18.84 19.59 41.42
N SER A 515 17.80 19.69 42.23
CA SER A 515 17.51 20.84 43.09
C SER A 515 16.57 20.41 44.23
N GLU A 516 16.21 21.31 45.15
CA GLU A 516 15.17 21.01 46.16
C GLU A 516 13.80 20.70 45.52
N PHE A 517 13.50 21.29 44.36
CA PHE A 517 12.28 20.99 43.59
C PHE A 517 12.36 19.69 42.78
N ASN A 518 13.55 19.33 42.29
CA ASN A 518 13.83 18.09 41.57
C ASN A 518 14.91 17.25 42.31
N PRO A 519 14.65 16.77 43.54
CA PRO A 519 15.68 16.16 44.38
C PRO A 519 16.15 14.82 43.83
N HIS A 520 15.30 14.12 43.07
CA HIS A 520 15.59 12.83 42.47
C HIS A 520 16.18 12.91 41.06
N GLY A 521 16.22 14.10 40.42
CA GLY A 521 16.82 14.27 39.10
C GLY A 521 16.03 13.64 37.94
N THR A 522 14.74 13.38 38.14
CA THR A 522 13.86 12.73 37.15
C THR A 522 13.05 13.72 36.31
N GLY A 523 12.98 14.98 36.72
CA GLY A 523 12.27 16.03 35.99
C GLY A 523 12.93 16.37 34.65
N TYR A 524 12.11 16.62 33.64
CA TYR A 524 12.49 17.22 32.36
C TYR A 524 11.40 18.22 31.94
N TYR A 525 11.71 19.12 31.02
CA TYR A 525 10.75 20.05 30.44
C TYR A 525 10.82 20.03 28.91
N VAL A 526 9.80 20.57 28.25
CA VAL A 526 9.78 20.76 26.80
C VAL A 526 9.72 22.25 26.50
N GLN A 527 10.62 22.71 25.64
CA GLN A 527 10.68 24.09 25.14
C GLN A 527 10.18 24.11 23.69
N GLU A 528 9.15 24.92 23.42
CA GLU A 528 8.65 25.20 22.07
C GLU A 528 9.37 26.42 21.50
N THR A 529 9.94 26.31 20.30
CA THR A 529 10.57 27.43 19.58
C THR A 529 9.81 27.71 18.29
N VAL A 530 9.44 28.96 18.06
CA VAL A 530 8.77 29.40 16.82
C VAL A 530 9.80 29.65 15.72
N VAL A 531 9.53 29.13 14.53
CA VAL A 531 10.29 29.44 13.33
C VAL A 531 9.76 30.74 12.73
N GLU A 532 10.57 31.80 12.78
CA GLU A 532 10.15 33.13 12.31
C GLU A 532 10.49 33.41 10.84
N ARG A 533 11.48 32.70 10.28
CA ARG A 533 12.06 32.97 8.96
C ARG A 533 12.13 31.73 8.09
N SER A 534 11.97 31.94 6.78
CA SER A 534 12.23 30.91 5.79
C SER A 534 13.67 30.39 5.91
N GLY A 535 13.85 29.08 5.77
CA GLY A 535 15.12 28.42 6.08
C GLY A 535 15.03 26.90 5.99
N GLY A 536 16.20 26.26 5.99
CA GLY A 536 16.36 24.82 6.24
C GLY A 536 16.51 24.55 7.73
N TYR A 537 15.83 23.53 8.22
CA TYR A 537 15.76 23.14 9.63
C TYR A 537 15.91 21.63 9.77
N ASP A 538 16.64 21.22 10.81
CA ASP A 538 16.98 19.81 11.04
C ASP A 538 16.33 19.26 12.30
N THR A 539 16.05 17.96 12.25
CA THR A 539 15.75 17.14 13.41
C THR A 539 16.99 17.01 14.30
N ALA A 540 16.78 16.78 15.59
CA ALA A 540 17.84 16.57 16.57
C ALA A 540 17.37 15.48 17.54
N TYR A 541 17.87 14.25 17.35
CA TYR A 541 17.41 13.09 18.11
C TYR A 541 17.75 13.20 19.60
N GLU A 542 18.92 13.78 19.94
CA GLU A 542 19.38 14.02 21.32
C GLU A 542 18.37 14.83 22.16
N ASN A 543 17.69 15.80 21.53
CA ASN A 543 16.67 16.64 22.17
C ASN A 543 15.23 16.21 21.82
N ASN A 544 15.06 15.09 21.10
CA ASN A 544 13.78 14.66 20.50
C ASN A 544 13.04 15.77 19.72
N ARG A 545 13.78 16.55 18.92
CA ARG A 545 13.23 17.73 18.23
C ARG A 545 12.08 17.35 17.31
N THR A 546 10.87 17.83 17.64
CA THR A 546 9.63 17.49 16.92
C THR A 546 9.00 18.73 16.31
N PHE A 547 8.91 18.77 14.98
CA PHE A 547 8.28 19.87 14.25
C PHE A 547 6.75 19.79 14.30
N LYS A 548 6.10 20.95 14.40
CA LYS A 548 4.63 21.10 14.40
C LYS A 548 4.22 22.30 13.57
N ILE A 549 3.24 22.10 12.70
CA ILE A 549 2.47 23.16 12.05
C ILE A 549 1.36 23.57 13.04
N GLN A 550 1.27 24.84 13.40
CA GLN A 550 0.28 25.35 14.35
C GLN A 550 -0.57 26.46 13.74
N ASN A 551 -1.82 26.54 14.21
CA ASN A 551 -2.61 27.76 14.13
C ASN A 551 -2.68 28.38 15.55
N PRO A 552 -2.08 29.56 15.77
CA PRO A 552 -2.04 30.19 17.09
C PRO A 552 -3.38 30.80 17.51
N SER A 553 -4.26 31.11 16.56
CA SER A 553 -5.53 31.79 16.78
C SER A 553 -6.62 30.84 17.28
N VAL A 554 -6.50 29.54 16.97
CA VAL A 554 -7.43 28.51 17.43
C VAL A 554 -6.81 27.74 18.60
N ARG A 555 -7.49 27.76 19.76
CA ARG A 555 -7.04 27.11 20.99
C ARG A 555 -7.84 25.85 21.27
N ASN A 556 -7.14 24.80 21.69
CA ASN A 556 -7.78 23.60 22.22
C ASN A 556 -8.51 23.91 23.53
N PRO A 557 -9.78 23.50 23.69
CA PRO A 557 -10.60 23.86 24.86
C PRO A 557 -10.17 23.17 26.17
N ILE A 558 -9.37 22.10 26.10
CA ILE A 558 -8.95 21.31 27.29
C ILE A 558 -7.69 21.88 27.93
N ASN A 559 -6.71 22.30 27.13
CA ASN A 559 -5.39 22.70 27.61
C ASN A 559 -4.95 24.12 27.18
N GLY A 560 -5.77 24.84 26.42
CA GLY A 560 -5.50 26.21 25.97
C GLY A 560 -4.35 26.35 24.97
N LYS A 561 -3.73 25.25 24.51
CA LYS A 561 -2.63 25.27 23.54
C LYS A 561 -3.14 25.51 22.11
N PRO A 562 -2.30 26.02 21.20
CA PRO A 562 -2.60 26.04 19.77
C PRO A 562 -3.01 24.64 19.27
N VAL A 563 -4.00 24.60 18.36
CA VAL A 563 -4.24 23.42 17.52
C VAL A 563 -3.05 23.23 16.57
N ALA A 564 -2.68 21.97 16.31
CA ALA A 564 -1.48 21.66 15.57
C ALA A 564 -1.53 20.29 14.88
N TYR A 565 -0.65 20.12 13.89
CA TYR A 565 -0.24 18.81 13.36
C TYR A 565 1.29 18.68 13.50
N LYS A 566 1.76 17.59 14.11
CA LYS A 566 3.20 17.26 14.18
C LYS A 566 3.65 16.47 12.97
N ILE A 567 4.89 16.68 12.55
CA ILE A 567 5.56 15.94 11.49
C ILE A 567 6.51 14.94 12.12
N GLN A 568 6.49 13.68 11.65
CA GLN A 568 7.47 12.66 12.00
C GLN A 568 7.97 12.00 10.71
N ALA A 569 9.19 12.33 10.31
CA ALA A 569 9.91 11.67 9.22
C ALA A 569 11.01 10.75 9.81
N PRO A 570 11.45 9.71 9.09
CA PRO A 570 12.62 8.92 9.50
C PRO A 570 13.88 9.81 9.49
N PRO A 571 14.87 9.53 10.36
CA PRO A 571 16.18 10.13 10.20
C PRO A 571 16.76 9.69 8.85
N PHE A 572 17.35 10.62 8.10
CA PHE A 572 18.07 10.31 6.87
C PHE A 572 19.40 11.03 6.81
N GLN A 573 20.36 10.44 6.13
CA GLN A 573 21.65 11.07 5.85
C GLN A 573 21.47 12.05 4.68
N LYS A 574 21.76 13.32 4.94
CA LYS A 574 21.78 14.40 3.94
C LYS A 574 22.68 14.05 2.74
N ILE A 575 22.52 14.76 1.64
CA ILE A 575 23.34 14.54 0.44
C ILE A 575 24.85 14.49 0.77
N LEU A 576 25.53 13.49 0.22
CA LEU A 576 26.97 13.24 0.43
C LEU A 576 27.86 13.87 -0.65
N SER A 577 27.27 14.36 -1.74
CA SER A 577 27.99 15.09 -2.78
C SER A 577 28.64 16.35 -2.21
N ASP A 578 29.88 16.63 -2.62
CA ASP A 578 30.62 17.81 -2.16
C ASP A 578 29.88 19.12 -2.49
N LYS A 579 30.00 20.13 -1.63
CA LYS A 579 29.25 21.39 -1.76
C LYS A 579 29.56 22.17 -3.03
N ASP A 580 30.75 22.00 -3.60
CA ASP A 580 31.13 22.61 -4.86
C ASP A 580 30.69 21.82 -6.09
N SER A 581 30.18 20.60 -5.93
CA SER A 581 29.64 19.78 -7.02
C SER A 581 28.32 20.31 -7.57
N PHE A 582 28.03 20.02 -8.84
CA PHE A 582 26.72 20.28 -9.42
C PHE A 582 25.61 19.44 -8.80
N ASN A 583 25.90 18.21 -8.35
CA ASN A 583 24.91 17.37 -7.66
C ASN A 583 24.37 18.07 -6.39
N TYR A 584 25.25 18.62 -5.53
CA TYR A 584 24.83 19.40 -4.35
C TYR A 584 24.14 20.73 -4.69
N LYS A 585 24.63 21.44 -5.72
CA LYS A 585 24.10 22.75 -6.15
C LYS A 585 22.70 22.63 -6.74
N ARG A 586 22.43 21.56 -7.50
CA ARG A 586 21.12 21.28 -8.13
C ARG A 586 20.11 20.72 -7.14
N ALA A 587 20.52 19.82 -6.25
CA ALA A 587 19.64 19.16 -5.29
C ALA A 587 19.35 20.04 -4.06
N GLU A 588 18.75 21.21 -4.28
CA GLU A 588 18.61 22.27 -3.26
C GLU A 588 17.88 21.83 -1.98
N PHE A 589 16.98 20.85 -2.06
CA PHE A 589 16.24 20.34 -0.91
C PHE A 589 17.04 19.35 -0.04
N SER A 590 18.15 18.80 -0.54
CA SER A 590 18.73 17.54 -0.02
C SER A 590 19.63 17.66 1.21
N ASP A 591 19.86 18.88 1.71
CA ASP A 591 20.80 19.19 2.78
C ASP A 591 20.17 19.64 4.11
N HIS A 592 18.84 19.54 4.25
CA HIS A 592 18.11 19.71 5.51
C HIS A 592 16.96 18.69 5.65
N ASN A 593 16.43 18.48 6.86
CA ASN A 593 15.28 17.59 7.03
C ASN A 593 13.93 18.24 6.67
N ILE A 594 13.79 19.55 6.88
CA ILE A 594 12.62 20.33 6.49
C ILE A 594 13.09 21.70 6.00
N TYR A 595 12.62 22.12 4.85
CA TYR A 595 12.59 23.53 4.47
C TYR A 595 11.22 24.14 4.76
N VAL A 596 11.20 25.40 5.20
CA VAL A 596 9.98 26.22 5.23
C VAL A 596 10.17 27.52 4.48
N VAL A 597 9.19 27.90 3.69
CA VAL A 597 9.16 29.13 2.89
C VAL A 597 7.79 29.80 3.01
N LYS A 598 7.71 31.09 2.66
CA LYS A 598 6.42 31.78 2.51
C LYS A 598 5.76 31.35 1.20
N HIS A 599 4.46 31.09 1.20
CA HIS A 599 3.73 30.68 -0.01
C HIS A 599 3.88 31.70 -1.16
N ARG A 600 4.12 31.20 -2.38
CA ARG A 600 4.04 31.93 -3.65
C ARG A 600 3.50 30.99 -4.72
N ASP A 601 2.61 31.49 -5.60
CA ASP A 601 2.07 30.71 -6.71
C ASP A 601 3.22 30.24 -7.64
N GLY A 602 3.20 28.98 -8.06
CA GLY A 602 4.23 28.38 -8.93
C GLY A 602 5.46 27.81 -8.21
N GLU A 603 5.66 28.07 -6.91
CA GLU A 603 6.71 27.42 -6.11
C GLU A 603 6.27 26.01 -5.70
N LEU A 604 6.34 25.07 -6.65
CA LEU A 604 5.87 23.69 -6.51
C LEU A 604 7.00 22.66 -6.34
N TYR A 605 8.13 22.84 -7.01
CA TYR A 605 9.15 21.80 -7.20
C TYR A 605 10.46 22.11 -6.48
N ALA A 606 10.83 21.28 -5.51
CA ALA A 606 11.93 21.57 -4.58
C ALA A 606 13.32 21.61 -5.24
N GLY A 607 13.52 20.92 -6.39
CA GLY A 607 14.71 21.02 -7.24
C GLY A 607 14.65 22.13 -8.30
N GLY A 608 13.55 22.89 -8.37
CA GLY A 608 13.29 23.93 -9.37
C GLY A 608 12.47 23.46 -10.57
N GLN A 609 12.03 24.41 -11.39
CA GLN A 609 11.14 24.16 -12.55
C GLN A 609 11.79 23.25 -13.61
N TYR A 610 13.09 23.40 -13.84
CA TYR A 610 13.85 22.68 -14.87
C TYR A 610 15.11 22.09 -14.23
N THR A 611 15.08 20.80 -13.93
CA THR A 611 16.16 20.07 -13.24
C THR A 611 17.20 19.48 -14.20
N ASN A 612 16.80 19.17 -15.44
CA ASN A 612 17.66 18.52 -16.42
C ASN A 612 18.79 19.46 -16.84
N GLN A 613 20.06 19.03 -16.68
CA GLN A 613 21.25 19.86 -16.89
C GLN A 613 21.26 21.21 -16.14
N SER A 614 20.47 21.33 -15.06
CA SER A 614 20.33 22.57 -14.31
C SER A 614 21.60 22.98 -13.58
N ARG A 615 21.66 24.25 -13.15
CA ARG A 615 22.79 24.82 -12.40
C ARG A 615 22.50 25.04 -10.91
N GLY A 616 21.32 24.63 -10.45
CA GLY A 616 20.76 25.08 -9.17
C GLY A 616 20.34 26.56 -9.22
N GLY A 617 20.01 27.14 -8.07
CA GLY A 617 19.62 28.54 -7.92
C GLY A 617 18.13 28.82 -8.20
N THR A 618 17.28 27.80 -8.22
CA THR A 618 15.85 27.91 -8.59
C THR A 618 14.89 27.08 -7.74
N GLY A 619 15.41 26.26 -6.82
CA GLY A 619 14.66 25.39 -5.92
C GLY A 619 14.51 25.95 -4.50
N VAL A 620 14.21 25.05 -3.55
CA VAL A 620 13.74 25.43 -2.21
C VAL A 620 14.78 26.15 -1.34
N ARG A 621 16.08 25.88 -1.52
CA ARG A 621 17.17 26.57 -0.80
C ARG A 621 17.19 28.05 -1.20
N SER A 622 17.16 28.32 -2.50
CA SER A 622 17.08 29.67 -3.07
C SER A 622 15.81 30.42 -2.64
N TRP A 623 14.69 29.72 -2.48
CA TRP A 623 13.45 30.30 -1.95
C TRP A 623 13.53 30.60 -0.45
N ALA A 624 14.24 29.75 0.31
CA ALA A 624 14.46 29.92 1.73
C ALA A 624 15.44 31.07 2.05
N GLU A 625 16.48 31.25 1.24
CA GLU A 625 17.48 32.32 1.31
C GLU A 625 16.88 33.74 1.21
N ARG A 626 15.65 33.88 0.72
CA ARG A 626 14.89 35.14 0.76
C ARG A 626 14.67 35.69 2.17
N ASN A 627 14.79 34.85 3.20
CA ASN A 627 14.63 35.21 4.61
C ASN A 627 13.26 35.88 4.89
N ASP A 628 12.24 35.42 4.16
CA ASP A 628 10.85 35.85 4.28
C ASP A 628 10.33 35.57 5.71
N ASN A 629 9.43 36.42 6.24
CA ASN A 629 8.72 36.10 7.47
C ASN A 629 7.71 34.96 7.20
N VAL A 630 7.81 33.87 7.96
CA VAL A 630 6.93 32.69 7.87
C VAL A 630 6.13 32.42 9.15
N LYS A 631 6.26 33.29 10.16
CA LYS A 631 5.50 33.20 11.41
C LYS A 631 4.12 33.81 11.24
N ASP A 632 3.11 32.99 11.54
CA ASP A 632 1.69 33.36 11.59
C ASP A 632 1.22 33.92 10.24
N THR A 633 1.51 33.18 9.16
CA THR A 633 1.27 33.53 7.74
C THR A 633 0.97 32.28 6.90
N ASP A 634 0.53 32.46 5.65
CA ASP A 634 0.57 31.42 4.63
C ASP A 634 2.02 30.97 4.31
N LEU A 635 2.36 29.75 4.72
CA LEU A 635 3.68 29.13 4.59
C LEU A 635 3.57 27.77 3.90
N VAL A 636 4.66 27.29 3.32
CA VAL A 636 4.77 25.95 2.71
C VAL A 636 5.99 25.25 3.31
N LEU A 637 5.87 23.96 3.57
CA LEU A 637 6.97 23.10 4.01
C LEU A 637 7.35 22.13 2.90
N TYR A 638 8.63 21.79 2.86
CA TYR A 638 9.16 20.70 2.06
C TYR A 638 9.85 19.76 3.03
N VAL A 639 9.29 18.58 3.26
CA VAL A 639 9.76 17.59 4.24
C VAL A 639 10.56 16.53 3.50
N GLN A 640 11.81 16.35 3.89
CA GLN A 640 12.70 15.38 3.26
C GLN A 640 12.70 14.04 3.99
N ALA A 641 12.82 12.98 3.20
CA ALA A 641 13.16 11.63 3.66
C ALA A 641 14.10 11.00 2.62
N GLY A 642 14.89 10.00 3.00
CA GLY A 642 15.74 9.34 2.03
C GLY A 642 16.42 8.07 2.50
N ILE A 643 16.92 7.32 1.53
CA ILE A 643 17.69 6.08 1.67
C ILE A 643 19.15 6.40 1.33
N ASN A 644 20.09 5.95 2.14
CA ASN A 644 21.49 5.84 1.72
C ASN A 644 21.73 4.39 1.31
N HIS A 645 21.54 4.09 0.03
CA HIS A 645 21.56 2.73 -0.49
C HIS A 645 23.02 2.31 -0.74
N VAL A 646 23.50 1.42 0.13
CA VAL A 646 24.67 0.57 -0.10
C VAL A 646 24.12 -0.75 -0.64
N PRO A 647 24.17 -1.02 -1.96
CA PRO A 647 23.54 -2.22 -2.51
C PRO A 647 24.19 -3.48 -1.95
N ARG A 648 23.41 -4.54 -1.88
CA ARG A 648 23.83 -5.87 -1.41
C ARG A 648 23.42 -6.93 -2.43
N ILE A 649 23.97 -8.14 -2.31
CA ILE A 649 23.70 -9.23 -3.28
C ILE A 649 22.21 -9.57 -3.30
N GLU A 650 21.52 -9.50 -2.17
CA GLU A 650 20.08 -9.78 -2.07
C GLU A 650 19.18 -8.71 -2.73
N ASP A 651 19.74 -7.60 -3.20
CA ASP A 651 19.03 -6.59 -3.99
C ASP A 651 19.09 -6.88 -5.51
N PHE A 652 19.70 -8.00 -5.92
CA PHE A 652 19.87 -8.41 -7.32
C PHE A 652 19.43 -9.89 -7.49
N PRO A 653 18.72 -10.27 -8.58
CA PRO A 653 18.47 -9.52 -9.82
C PRO A 653 17.35 -8.47 -9.74
N VAL A 654 16.55 -8.47 -8.68
CA VAL A 654 15.52 -7.47 -8.41
C VAL A 654 15.42 -7.28 -6.89
N MET A 655 15.33 -6.04 -6.42
CA MET A 655 15.46 -5.73 -5.00
C MET A 655 14.15 -5.87 -4.23
N PRO A 656 14.18 -6.38 -2.98
CA PRO A 656 13.05 -6.27 -2.06
C PRO A 656 12.72 -4.80 -1.72
N CYS A 657 11.46 -4.51 -1.42
CA CYS A 657 11.03 -3.14 -1.14
C CYS A 657 11.65 -2.55 0.14
N GLU A 658 12.32 -1.40 0.02
CA GLU A 658 12.71 -0.53 1.14
C GLU A 658 11.64 0.54 1.39
N ILE A 659 11.25 0.78 2.66
CA ILE A 659 10.04 1.56 2.99
C ILE A 659 10.34 2.78 3.89
N LEU A 660 9.91 3.96 3.46
CA LEU A 660 9.95 5.22 4.21
C LEU A 660 8.53 5.73 4.48
N LYS A 661 8.29 6.34 5.66
CA LYS A 661 6.99 6.93 6.03
C LYS A 661 7.13 8.31 6.66
N ILE A 662 6.51 9.32 6.07
CA ILE A 662 6.39 10.68 6.65
C ILE A 662 4.98 10.82 7.25
N HIS A 663 4.89 10.89 8.57
CA HIS A 663 3.63 10.98 9.29
C HIS A 663 3.27 12.43 9.65
N MET A 664 2.00 12.80 9.46
CA MET A 664 1.41 14.06 9.93
C MET A 664 0.27 13.75 10.90
N LYS A 665 0.49 14.00 12.20
CA LYS A 665 -0.39 13.56 13.29
C LYS A 665 -1.00 14.75 14.06
N PRO A 666 -2.29 14.71 14.43
CA PRO A 666 -2.93 15.78 15.20
C PRO A 666 -2.31 15.93 16.59
N VAL A 667 -2.10 17.18 17.03
CA VAL A 667 -1.62 17.55 18.37
C VAL A 667 -2.47 18.72 18.88
N ASN A 668 -3.24 18.49 19.94
CA ASN A 668 -4.27 19.41 20.44
C ASN A 668 -5.35 19.81 19.39
N PHE A 669 -5.36 19.22 18.19
CA PHE A 669 -6.37 19.57 17.17
C PHE A 669 -7.78 19.14 17.59
N PHE A 670 -7.90 18.00 18.27
CA PHE A 670 -9.14 17.49 18.85
C PHE A 670 -9.16 17.64 20.38
N ASP A 671 -10.34 17.67 21.00
CA ASP A 671 -10.54 17.73 22.45
C ASP A 671 -10.38 16.35 23.14
N LYS A 672 -10.44 15.26 22.37
CA LYS A 672 -10.16 13.88 22.80
C LYS A 672 -9.62 13.06 21.61
N ASN A 673 -9.38 11.76 21.81
CA ASN A 673 -9.09 10.85 20.70
C ASN A 673 -10.26 10.85 19.69
N PRO A 674 -10.06 11.24 18.42
CA PRO A 674 -11.12 11.37 17.43
C PRO A 674 -11.66 10.03 16.90
N ALA A 675 -11.01 8.91 17.26
CA ALA A 675 -11.42 7.54 16.91
C ALA A 675 -12.19 6.82 18.05
N LEU A 676 -12.77 7.56 19.01
CA LEU A 676 -13.60 6.98 20.07
C LEU A 676 -15.03 6.61 19.63
N ASP A 677 -15.48 7.12 18.48
CA ASP A 677 -16.77 6.79 17.86
C ASP A 677 -16.66 5.72 16.77
N VAL A 678 -15.44 5.21 16.51
CA VAL A 678 -15.25 4.00 15.69
C VAL A 678 -15.86 2.80 16.44
N PRO A 679 -16.69 1.97 15.79
CA PRO A 679 -17.34 0.84 16.44
C PRO A 679 -16.36 -0.12 17.14
N PRO A 680 -16.72 -0.64 18.33
CA PRO A 680 -15.95 -1.69 19.01
C PRO A 680 -15.70 -2.89 18.10
N SER A 681 -14.50 -3.44 18.19
CA SER A 681 -14.06 -4.55 17.37
C SER A 681 -14.41 -5.89 18.01
N GLU A 682 -15.47 -6.49 17.47
CA GLU A 682 -16.06 -7.73 17.96
C GLU A 682 -16.04 -8.81 16.88
N GLN A 683 -16.03 -10.08 17.28
CA GLN A 683 -16.03 -11.21 16.35
C GLN A 683 -17.29 -11.23 15.47
N ALA A 684 -18.41 -10.74 15.98
CA ALA A 684 -19.66 -10.60 15.22
C ALA A 684 -19.52 -9.68 14.00
N PHE A 685 -18.63 -8.68 14.06
CA PHE A 685 -18.34 -7.74 12.98
C PHE A 685 -17.11 -8.15 12.15
N ASN A 686 -16.01 -8.53 12.81
CA ASN A 686 -14.72 -8.80 12.15
C ASN A 686 -14.57 -10.21 11.54
N LYS A 687 -15.46 -11.16 11.87
CA LYS A 687 -15.55 -12.52 11.27
C LYS A 687 -14.22 -13.29 11.13
N SER A 688 -13.30 -13.19 12.09
CA SER A 688 -12.00 -13.87 11.99
C SER A 688 -12.11 -15.39 12.16
N SER A 689 -11.40 -16.17 11.36
CA SER A 689 -11.38 -17.64 11.49
C SER A 689 -10.34 -18.12 12.51
N LEU A 690 -10.73 -19.05 13.38
CA LEU A 690 -9.84 -19.67 14.35
C LEU A 690 -9.13 -20.90 13.74
N LEU A 691 -7.79 -20.90 13.75
CA LEU A 691 -6.98 -22.00 13.19
C LEU A 691 -6.56 -23.05 14.22
N SER A 692 -6.85 -22.84 15.51
CA SER A 692 -6.40 -23.71 16.61
C SER A 692 -7.55 -24.12 17.53
N GLU A 693 -7.76 -25.41 17.71
CA GLU A 693 -8.82 -25.98 18.57
C GLU A 693 -8.68 -25.63 20.06
N GLN A 694 -7.49 -25.19 20.50
CA GLN A 694 -7.16 -25.00 21.92
C GLN A 694 -7.47 -23.60 22.47
N HIS A 695 -8.01 -22.67 21.68
CA HIS A 695 -8.33 -21.32 22.18
C HIS A 695 -9.64 -21.29 22.98
N GLN A 696 -9.55 -21.55 24.27
CA GLN A 696 -10.65 -21.32 25.21
C GLN A 696 -10.68 -19.84 25.62
N GLN A 697 -11.81 -19.15 25.42
CA GLN A 697 -12.05 -17.83 26.00
C GLN A 697 -12.46 -17.98 27.47
N PRO A 698 -11.66 -17.52 28.45
CA PRO A 698 -12.04 -17.65 29.85
C PRO A 698 -13.07 -16.59 30.25
N SER A 699 -14.25 -17.03 30.69
CA SER A 699 -15.18 -16.20 31.45
C SER A 699 -14.84 -16.26 32.93
N VAL A 700 -14.40 -15.14 33.51
CA VAL A 700 -14.15 -15.00 34.95
C VAL A 700 -15.04 -13.88 35.48
N GLU A 701 -16.20 -14.27 36.02
CA GLU A 701 -17.04 -13.38 36.81
C GLU A 701 -16.79 -13.63 38.30
N ALA A 702 -16.53 -12.56 39.05
CA ALA A 702 -16.37 -12.60 40.50
C ALA A 702 -17.34 -11.62 41.15
N THR A 703 -18.42 -12.16 41.75
CA THR A 703 -19.46 -11.37 42.42
C THR A 703 -19.19 -11.32 43.92
N VAL A 704 -18.87 -10.14 44.46
CA VAL A 704 -18.78 -9.93 45.92
C VAL A 704 -20.14 -9.50 46.44
N THR A 705 -20.73 -10.30 47.32
CA THR A 705 -22.00 -10.01 47.98
C THR A 705 -21.81 -9.27 49.30
N HIS A 706 -22.47 -8.12 49.46
CA HIS A 706 -22.72 -7.52 50.76
C HIS A 706 -24.23 -7.42 50.99
N THR A 707 -24.73 -8.18 51.95
CA THR A 707 -26.14 -8.16 52.37
C THR A 707 -26.34 -7.25 53.56
N HIS A 708 -27.29 -6.32 53.49
CA HIS A 708 -28.38 -6.22 54.48
C HIS A 708 -29.57 -5.40 53.95
N SER A 709 -30.76 -5.99 54.11
CA SER A 709 -32.12 -5.55 53.72
C SER A 709 -32.63 -4.29 54.46
N PRO A 710 -33.80 -3.67 54.12
CA PRO A 710 -34.90 -4.22 53.29
C PRO A 710 -35.50 -3.32 52.19
N ILE A 711 -36.15 -3.97 51.23
CA ILE A 711 -36.88 -3.36 50.09
C ILE A 711 -38.39 -3.65 50.21
N ALA A 712 -39.21 -2.63 49.95
CA ALA A 712 -40.65 -2.78 49.73
C ALA A 712 -40.93 -3.15 48.27
N LYS A 713 -41.97 -3.97 48.03
CA LYS A 713 -42.30 -4.58 46.74
C LYS A 713 -42.65 -3.56 45.66
N THR A 714 -42.11 -3.74 44.44
CA THR A 714 -42.86 -3.60 43.17
C THR A 714 -42.22 -4.48 42.10
N SER A 715 -43.01 -4.88 41.10
CA SER A 715 -42.69 -5.94 40.13
C SER A 715 -42.32 -5.41 38.75
N SER A 716 -41.26 -5.96 38.13
CA SER A 716 -41.05 -5.90 36.68
C SER A 716 -40.36 -7.16 36.17
N LYS A 717 -40.76 -7.64 34.99
CA LYS A 717 -40.31 -8.90 34.36
C LYS A 717 -38.85 -8.80 33.88
N MET A 718 -38.11 -9.92 33.93
CA MET A 718 -36.82 -10.08 33.26
C MET A 718 -36.95 -10.86 31.93
N PRO A 719 -36.02 -10.64 30.96
CA PRO A 719 -35.96 -11.38 29.69
C PRO A 719 -35.23 -12.76 29.80
N PRO A 720 -35.27 -13.62 28.75
CA PRO A 720 -34.87 -15.03 28.82
C PRO A 720 -33.35 -15.31 28.77
N ASN A 721 -33.00 -16.59 29.00
CA ASN A 721 -31.65 -17.11 29.25
C ASN A 721 -31.09 -17.95 28.07
N ASP A 722 -29.85 -17.71 27.67
CA ASP A 722 -29.26 -18.09 26.36
C ASP A 722 -28.65 -19.52 26.31
N LYS A 723 -29.20 -20.46 27.10
CA LYS A 723 -28.81 -21.89 27.12
C LYS A 723 -29.90 -22.85 26.65
N ALA A 724 -31.12 -22.36 26.41
CA ALA A 724 -32.23 -23.18 25.95
C ALA A 724 -32.18 -23.36 24.42
N GLY A 725 -31.60 -24.46 23.92
CA GLY A 725 -31.60 -24.76 22.49
C GLY A 725 -30.67 -25.86 21.97
N ARG A 726 -29.77 -26.44 22.80
CA ARG A 726 -28.83 -27.51 22.37
C ARG A 726 -29.04 -28.88 23.03
N VAL A 727 -29.91 -28.96 24.04
CA VAL A 727 -30.17 -30.21 24.79
C VAL A 727 -31.59 -30.68 24.53
N VAL A 728 -31.73 -31.93 24.11
CA VAL A 728 -33.01 -32.61 23.88
C VAL A 728 -33.22 -33.73 24.89
N PHE A 729 -34.47 -33.90 25.33
CA PHE A 729 -34.95 -35.04 26.09
C PHE A 729 -35.29 -36.18 25.13
N ILE A 730 -34.92 -37.41 25.49
CA ILE A 730 -35.20 -38.62 24.71
C ILE A 730 -35.85 -39.66 25.61
N GLY A 731 -37.13 -39.93 25.42
CA GLY A 731 -37.92 -40.90 26.18
C GLY A 731 -38.36 -42.12 25.39
N ASN A 732 -38.98 -43.07 26.09
CA ASN A 732 -39.49 -44.34 25.57
C ASN A 732 -38.41 -45.27 24.97
N ILE A 733 -37.16 -45.11 25.42
CA ILE A 733 -36.00 -45.91 25.00
C ILE A 733 -36.24 -47.40 25.35
N PRO A 734 -35.97 -48.34 24.42
CA PRO A 734 -36.12 -49.78 24.69
C PRO A 734 -35.23 -50.26 25.84
N TYR A 735 -35.77 -51.05 26.76
CA TYR A 735 -35.01 -51.61 27.91
C TYR A 735 -33.87 -52.57 27.52
N GLY A 736 -33.78 -52.97 26.24
CA GLY A 736 -32.68 -53.77 25.68
C GLY A 736 -31.83 -53.01 24.66
N GLY A 737 -32.05 -51.71 24.46
CA GLY A 737 -31.16 -50.87 23.64
C GLY A 737 -29.96 -50.43 24.46
N THR A 738 -28.75 -50.52 23.89
CA THR A 738 -27.53 -50.02 24.52
C THR A 738 -27.37 -48.52 24.27
N GLU A 739 -26.48 -47.86 25.02
CA GLU A 739 -26.27 -46.41 24.92
C GLU A 739 -25.73 -46.03 23.53
N GLU A 740 -24.87 -46.87 22.96
CA GLU A 740 -24.25 -46.73 21.65
C GLU A 740 -25.28 -46.75 20.51
N LEU A 741 -26.31 -47.61 20.58
CA LEU A 741 -27.38 -47.69 19.56
C LEU A 741 -28.24 -46.40 19.53
N ILE A 742 -28.42 -45.77 20.68
CA ILE A 742 -29.17 -44.51 20.79
C ILE A 742 -28.30 -43.35 20.27
N VAL A 743 -27.02 -43.31 20.61
CA VAL A 743 -26.07 -42.34 20.05
C VAL A 743 -25.95 -42.48 18.53
N GLU A 744 -25.77 -43.69 17.99
CA GLU A 744 -25.71 -43.94 16.53
C GLU A 744 -27.00 -43.45 15.82
N THR A 745 -28.16 -43.60 16.46
CA THR A 745 -29.42 -43.10 15.88
C THR A 745 -29.49 -41.56 15.90
N LEU A 746 -28.94 -40.92 16.92
CA LEU A 746 -28.90 -39.47 17.07
C LEU A 746 -27.85 -38.80 16.18
N GLU A 747 -26.70 -39.45 15.96
CA GLU A 747 -25.64 -38.94 15.08
C GLU A 747 -26.10 -38.81 13.62
N ARG A 748 -27.18 -39.50 13.22
CA ARG A 748 -27.82 -39.36 11.90
C ARG A 748 -28.42 -37.98 11.63
N VAL A 749 -28.67 -37.16 12.67
CA VAL A 749 -29.21 -35.79 12.52
C VAL A 749 -28.22 -34.69 12.92
N GLY A 750 -27.05 -35.04 13.46
CA GLY A 750 -25.99 -34.10 13.82
C GLY A 750 -25.09 -34.65 14.93
N GLN A 751 -23.92 -34.05 15.12
CA GLN A 751 -22.93 -34.54 16.09
C GLN A 751 -23.44 -34.42 17.54
N VAL A 752 -23.48 -35.56 18.23
CA VAL A 752 -23.81 -35.64 19.66
C VAL A 752 -22.53 -35.42 20.46
N LEU A 753 -22.48 -34.35 21.26
CA LEU A 753 -21.34 -34.08 22.14
C LEU A 753 -21.37 -34.94 23.41
N ASN A 754 -22.58 -35.20 23.91
CA ASN A 754 -22.80 -35.95 25.13
C ASN A 754 -24.20 -36.57 25.09
N PHE A 755 -24.31 -37.86 25.41
CA PHE A 755 -25.58 -38.50 25.70
C PHE A 755 -25.52 -39.08 27.11
N ARG A 756 -26.62 -38.95 27.85
CA ARG A 756 -26.73 -39.42 29.22
C ARG A 756 -28.03 -40.17 29.42
N LEU A 757 -27.96 -41.50 29.43
CA LEU A 757 -29.08 -42.34 29.85
C LEU A 757 -29.33 -42.21 31.37
N VAL A 758 -30.60 -42.09 31.77
CA VAL A 758 -30.97 -41.95 33.18
C VAL A 758 -31.24 -43.33 33.80
N TYR A 759 -30.43 -43.68 34.80
CA TYR A 759 -30.58 -44.92 35.57
C TYR A 759 -31.29 -44.69 36.90
N ASP A 760 -31.93 -45.74 37.39
CA ASP A 760 -32.51 -45.77 38.73
C ASP A 760 -31.42 -46.05 39.79
N LYS A 761 -31.37 -45.20 40.83
CA LYS A 761 -30.30 -45.24 41.84
C LYS A 761 -30.40 -46.40 42.84
N GLU A 762 -31.56 -47.04 42.96
CA GLU A 762 -31.76 -48.17 43.88
C GLU A 762 -31.66 -49.52 43.16
N THR A 763 -32.08 -49.58 41.89
CA THR A 763 -32.15 -50.83 41.12
C THR A 763 -31.10 -50.97 40.00
N GLY A 764 -30.37 -49.90 39.68
CA GLY A 764 -29.32 -49.91 38.64
C GLY A 764 -29.82 -50.08 37.20
N ARG A 765 -31.14 -50.09 36.97
CA ARG A 765 -31.76 -50.28 35.64
C ARG A 765 -32.05 -48.93 34.97
N PRO A 766 -31.99 -48.84 33.62
CA PRO A 766 -32.33 -47.61 32.91
C PRO A 766 -33.82 -47.27 33.04
N LYS A 767 -34.14 -45.99 33.24
CA LYS A 767 -35.53 -45.48 33.36
C LYS A 767 -36.25 -45.32 32.01
N GLY A 768 -35.63 -45.74 30.90
CA GLY A 768 -36.20 -45.62 29.55
C GLY A 768 -36.19 -44.18 29.00
N PHE A 769 -35.38 -43.28 29.56
CA PHE A 769 -35.14 -41.95 29.01
C PHE A 769 -33.71 -41.46 29.29
N GLY A 770 -33.27 -40.48 28.51
CA GLY A 770 -31.97 -39.83 28.60
C GLY A 770 -32.00 -38.40 28.03
N PHE A 771 -30.85 -37.74 28.03
CA PHE A 771 -30.68 -36.40 27.45
C PHE A 771 -29.49 -36.40 26.49
N ALA A 772 -29.66 -35.80 25.31
CA ALA A 772 -28.60 -35.61 24.33
C ALA A 772 -28.28 -34.12 24.17
N GLU A 773 -26.99 -33.78 24.21
CA GLU A 773 -26.46 -32.46 23.89
C GLU A 773 -25.81 -32.52 22.49
N PHE A 774 -26.31 -31.70 21.58
CA PHE A 774 -25.79 -31.58 20.21
C PHE A 774 -24.79 -30.41 20.11
N ALA A 775 -23.87 -30.50 19.14
CA ALA A 775 -22.87 -29.47 18.90
C ALA A 775 -23.49 -28.08 18.64
N ASP A 776 -24.61 -28.05 17.91
CA ASP A 776 -25.34 -26.85 17.54
C ASP A 776 -26.86 -27.00 17.77
N ALA A 777 -27.57 -25.86 17.72
CA ALA A 777 -29.01 -25.80 18.03
C ALA A 777 -29.90 -26.29 16.87
N ASP A 778 -29.41 -26.27 15.63
CA ASP A 778 -30.16 -26.71 14.45
C ASP A 778 -30.18 -28.24 14.34
N ALA A 779 -29.10 -28.91 14.76
CA ALA A 779 -29.03 -30.35 14.98
C ALA A 779 -29.99 -30.80 16.09
N ALA A 780 -30.03 -30.09 17.22
CA ALA A 780 -31.00 -30.35 18.29
C ALA A 780 -32.45 -30.15 17.80
N ALA A 781 -32.72 -29.08 17.04
CA ALA A 781 -34.03 -28.84 16.41
C ALA A 781 -34.38 -29.87 15.32
N SER A 782 -33.38 -30.50 14.70
CA SER A 782 -33.56 -31.59 13.73
C SER A 782 -33.81 -32.93 14.43
N ALA A 783 -33.21 -33.17 15.60
CA ALA A 783 -33.51 -34.34 16.42
C ALA A 783 -34.96 -34.35 16.92
N VAL A 784 -35.45 -33.24 17.49
CA VAL A 784 -36.86 -33.11 17.91
C VAL A 784 -37.83 -33.29 16.74
N ARG A 785 -37.46 -32.84 15.53
CA ARG A 785 -38.31 -32.91 14.33
C ARG A 785 -38.33 -34.27 13.65
N ASN A 786 -37.17 -34.92 13.55
CA ASN A 786 -36.96 -36.08 12.67
C ASN A 786 -36.83 -37.41 13.43
N LEU A 787 -36.50 -37.38 14.73
CA LEU A 787 -36.33 -38.58 15.56
C LEU A 787 -37.42 -38.77 16.62
N ASN A 788 -38.32 -37.79 16.80
CA ASN A 788 -39.56 -38.04 17.53
C ASN A 788 -40.44 -39.03 16.74
N ASP A 789 -41.04 -39.99 17.45
CA ASP A 789 -41.74 -41.17 16.92
C ASP A 789 -40.89 -42.17 16.11
N TYR A 790 -39.57 -42.01 16.04
CA TYR A 790 -38.67 -42.95 15.34
C TYR A 790 -38.60 -44.31 16.05
N GLU A 791 -38.76 -45.40 15.30
CA GLU A 791 -38.91 -46.74 15.88
C GLU A 791 -37.58 -47.47 16.05
N ILE A 792 -37.25 -47.82 17.30
CA ILE A 792 -36.11 -48.67 17.66
C ILE A 792 -36.64 -49.90 18.39
N MET A 793 -36.30 -51.10 17.89
CA MET A 793 -36.65 -52.39 18.53
C MET A 793 -38.14 -52.52 18.90
N GLY A 794 -39.04 -52.05 18.04
CA GLY A 794 -40.50 -52.11 18.26
C GLY A 794 -41.07 -51.03 19.19
N ARG A 795 -40.30 -49.99 19.54
CA ARG A 795 -40.77 -48.85 20.35
C ARG A 795 -40.38 -47.53 19.69
N LYS A 796 -41.32 -46.60 19.66
CA LYS A 796 -41.14 -45.25 19.15
C LYS A 796 -40.45 -44.35 20.18
N LEU A 797 -39.31 -43.76 19.84
CA LEU A 797 -38.67 -42.74 20.66
C LEU A 797 -39.57 -41.51 20.81
N ARG A 798 -39.49 -40.85 21.96
CA ARG A 798 -40.07 -39.52 22.18
C ARG A 798 -38.93 -38.51 22.27
N VAL A 799 -38.81 -37.57 21.34
CA VAL A 799 -37.74 -36.56 21.35
C VAL A 799 -38.36 -35.18 21.49
N ASP A 800 -38.02 -34.48 22.58
CA ASP A 800 -38.59 -33.18 22.97
C ASP A 800 -37.46 -32.23 23.43
N TRP A 801 -37.75 -30.94 23.54
CA TRP A 801 -36.82 -29.98 24.14
C TRP A 801 -36.65 -30.22 25.65
N SER A 802 -35.41 -30.09 26.15
CA SER A 802 -35.13 -30.26 27.58
C SER A 802 -35.53 -29.01 28.39
N ASN A 803 -36.50 -29.18 29.30
CA ASN A 803 -36.91 -28.15 30.26
C ASN A 803 -36.16 -28.31 31.59
N ASP A 804 -34.94 -27.77 31.69
CA ASP A 804 -34.17 -27.80 32.95
C ASP A 804 -34.52 -26.62 33.87
N ASN A 805 -35.72 -26.67 34.46
CA ASN A 805 -36.13 -25.82 35.58
C ASN A 805 -35.91 -26.58 36.90
N GLY A 806 -34.72 -26.48 37.47
CA GLY A 806 -34.34 -27.16 38.71
C GLY A 806 -35.09 -26.66 39.95
N SER A 807 -36.10 -27.41 40.41
CA SER A 807 -36.60 -27.44 41.81
C SER A 807 -37.45 -28.70 42.02
N GLY A 808 -37.07 -29.53 42.99
CA GLY A 808 -37.62 -30.88 43.16
C GLY A 808 -38.87 -30.99 44.06
N ASP A 809 -39.67 -31.99 43.71
CA ASP A 809 -40.54 -32.83 44.54
C ASP A 809 -41.86 -32.33 45.19
N ASN A 810 -42.87 -33.18 44.96
CA ASN A 810 -44.09 -33.46 45.74
C ASN A 810 -45.38 -32.62 45.58
N ALA A 811 -46.14 -33.01 44.54
CA ALA A 811 -47.50 -33.57 44.64
C ALA A 811 -48.73 -32.64 44.95
N PRO A 812 -49.98 -33.10 44.70
CA PRO A 812 -50.44 -34.20 43.82
C PRO A 812 -51.45 -33.75 42.75
N THR A 813 -51.77 -34.67 41.83
CA THR A 813 -52.84 -34.56 40.83
C THR A 813 -54.25 -34.60 41.43
N THR A 814 -55.16 -33.78 40.89
CA THR A 814 -56.57 -34.20 40.66
C THR A 814 -57.08 -33.66 39.32
N GLN A 815 -57.73 -34.55 38.56
CA GLN A 815 -58.39 -34.24 37.30
C GLN A 815 -59.75 -33.56 37.57
N THR A 816 -60.21 -32.68 36.68
CA THR A 816 -61.45 -32.89 35.90
C THR A 816 -61.63 -31.79 34.84
N ALA A 817 -62.33 -32.13 33.75
CA ALA A 817 -62.59 -31.27 32.60
C ALA A 817 -64.03 -30.71 32.62
N ALA A 818 -64.41 -30.02 31.53
CA ALA A 818 -65.74 -29.49 31.14
C ALA A 818 -65.81 -27.94 31.09
N PRO A 819 -66.59 -27.35 30.15
CA PRO A 819 -65.98 -26.37 29.24
C PRO A 819 -66.84 -25.06 29.09
N PRO A 820 -67.01 -24.37 27.93
CA PRO A 820 -66.87 -22.90 27.91
C PRO A 820 -68.15 -22.11 27.57
N MET A 821 -68.21 -20.84 27.99
CA MET A 821 -69.04 -19.76 27.42
C MET A 821 -68.62 -18.42 28.09
N ASN A 822 -68.78 -17.22 27.50
CA ASN A 822 -68.87 -16.75 26.12
C ASN A 822 -68.75 -15.20 26.18
N GLY A 823 -68.26 -14.50 25.15
CA GLY A 823 -68.35 -13.02 25.09
C GLY A 823 -67.08 -12.25 24.65
N GLN A 824 -67.06 -11.88 23.37
CA GLN A 824 -66.23 -10.84 22.73
C GLN A 824 -66.70 -9.40 23.13
N PRO A 825 -66.09 -8.26 22.69
CA PRO A 825 -65.12 -8.08 21.58
C PRO A 825 -63.91 -7.10 21.75
N GLU A 826 -63.01 -7.21 20.75
CA GLU A 826 -62.09 -6.18 20.19
C GLU A 826 -60.88 -5.64 21.00
N PRO A 827 -59.83 -5.06 20.33
CA PRO A 827 -59.69 -4.74 18.89
C PRO A 827 -58.53 -5.45 18.15
N ALA A 828 -58.45 -5.25 16.84
CA ALA A 828 -57.53 -5.93 15.93
C ALA A 828 -56.05 -5.51 16.05
N GLN A 829 -55.14 -6.49 15.90
CA GLN A 829 -53.73 -6.30 15.56
C GLN A 829 -53.46 -6.92 14.19
N ALA A 830 -52.62 -6.25 13.39
CA ALA A 830 -52.22 -6.75 12.07
C ALA A 830 -51.37 -8.03 12.21
N GLN A 831 -51.71 -9.07 11.44
CA GLN A 831 -50.94 -10.31 11.42
C GLN A 831 -49.74 -10.19 10.46
N PRO A 832 -48.57 -10.78 10.81
CA PRO A 832 -47.57 -11.14 9.81
C PRO A 832 -48.02 -12.42 9.09
N SER A 833 -48.23 -12.33 7.77
CA SER A 833 -48.55 -13.50 6.94
C SER A 833 -47.57 -13.65 5.77
N SER A 834 -46.65 -14.61 5.85
CA SER A 834 -46.76 -15.79 4.98
C SER A 834 -45.81 -16.90 5.44
N THR A 835 -46.37 -17.91 6.11
CA THR A 835 -45.73 -19.24 6.17
C THR A 835 -45.76 -19.86 4.78
N LEU A 836 -44.65 -20.44 4.33
CA LEU A 836 -44.68 -21.36 3.19
C LEU A 836 -45.63 -22.52 3.51
N GLY A 837 -46.41 -22.95 2.52
CA GLY A 837 -47.20 -24.18 2.62
C GLY A 837 -46.27 -25.40 2.66
N PRO A 838 -46.77 -26.56 3.15
CA PRO A 838 -45.97 -27.78 3.18
C PRO A 838 -45.49 -28.17 1.78
N LEU A 839 -44.18 -28.38 1.66
CA LEU A 839 -43.55 -28.83 0.42
C LEU A 839 -43.95 -30.27 0.08
N PRO A 840 -43.85 -30.69 -1.20
CA PRO A 840 -44.05 -32.08 -1.58
C PRO A 840 -43.08 -33.01 -0.82
N PRO A 841 -43.54 -34.19 -0.34
CA PRO A 841 -42.67 -35.18 0.28
C PRO A 841 -41.62 -35.69 -0.71
N GLY A 842 -40.43 -36.02 -0.20
CA GLY A 842 -39.37 -36.63 -0.98
C GLY A 842 -39.75 -38.03 -1.48
N VAL A 843 -39.03 -38.50 -2.51
CA VAL A 843 -39.18 -39.84 -3.09
C VAL A 843 -37.90 -40.63 -2.82
N ASP A 844 -38.04 -41.88 -2.35
CA ASP A 844 -36.90 -42.76 -2.12
C ASP A 844 -36.12 -43.03 -3.42
N LEU A 845 -34.79 -42.94 -3.34
CA LEU A 845 -33.92 -43.19 -4.48
C LEU A 845 -33.54 -44.68 -4.59
N PRO A 846 -33.38 -45.23 -5.80
CA PRO A 846 -32.85 -46.58 -5.99
C PRO A 846 -31.46 -46.73 -5.36
N PRO A 847 -31.11 -47.91 -4.83
CA PRO A 847 -29.76 -48.16 -4.34
C PRO A 847 -28.72 -47.89 -5.44
N ASN A 848 -27.66 -47.18 -5.07
CA ASN A 848 -26.60 -46.66 -5.95
C ASN A 848 -26.94 -45.43 -6.82
N LEU A 849 -28.00 -44.67 -6.52
CA LEU A 849 -28.25 -43.35 -7.12
C LEU A 849 -28.19 -42.23 -6.06
N THR A 850 -27.32 -41.24 -6.24
CA THR A 850 -27.25 -40.08 -5.32
C THR A 850 -28.35 -39.05 -5.64
N CYS A 851 -28.67 -38.18 -4.66
CA CYS A 851 -29.57 -37.05 -4.89
C CYS A 851 -29.07 -36.12 -6.01
N GLY A 852 -27.76 -35.86 -6.06
CA GLY A 852 -27.14 -35.04 -7.11
C GLY A 852 -27.30 -35.65 -8.50
N ASP A 853 -27.10 -36.97 -8.63
CA ASP A 853 -27.31 -37.70 -9.89
C ASP A 853 -28.78 -37.69 -10.33
N ALA A 854 -29.71 -37.90 -9.38
CA ALA A 854 -31.14 -37.89 -9.65
C ALA A 854 -31.59 -36.51 -10.16
N ILE A 855 -31.24 -35.43 -9.46
CA ILE A 855 -31.55 -34.04 -9.86
C ILE A 855 -30.93 -33.72 -11.23
N SER A 856 -29.65 -34.08 -11.42
CA SER A 856 -28.94 -33.81 -12.69
C SER A 856 -29.56 -34.56 -13.88
N ARG A 857 -30.04 -35.80 -13.68
CA ARG A 857 -30.78 -36.55 -14.70
C ARG A 857 -32.13 -35.91 -14.98
N THR A 858 -32.89 -35.53 -13.96
CA THR A 858 -34.19 -34.86 -14.12
C THR A 858 -34.05 -33.54 -14.88
N LEU A 859 -33.12 -32.67 -14.49
CA LEU A 859 -32.92 -31.39 -15.18
C LEU A 859 -32.47 -31.53 -16.64
N LYS A 860 -31.72 -32.60 -16.98
CA LYS A 860 -31.38 -32.93 -18.37
C LYS A 860 -32.58 -33.42 -19.21
N THR A 861 -33.70 -33.77 -18.59
CA THR A 861 -34.96 -34.09 -19.31
C THR A 861 -35.86 -32.87 -19.55
N LEU A 862 -35.55 -31.71 -18.94
CA LEU A 862 -36.31 -30.48 -19.14
C LEU A 862 -35.72 -29.65 -20.28
N PRO A 863 -36.54 -29.15 -21.23
CA PRO A 863 -36.07 -28.26 -22.29
C PRO A 863 -35.69 -26.87 -21.74
N ALA A 864 -34.68 -26.25 -22.35
CA ALA A 864 -34.09 -24.99 -21.90
C ALA A 864 -35.09 -23.86 -21.54
N PRO A 865 -36.21 -23.63 -22.27
CA PRO A 865 -37.19 -22.61 -21.89
C PRO A 865 -37.84 -22.85 -20.52
N GLN A 866 -38.05 -24.11 -20.10
CA GLN A 866 -38.60 -24.43 -18.78
C GLN A 866 -37.56 -24.22 -17.68
N LEU A 867 -36.29 -24.53 -17.94
CA LEU A 867 -35.19 -24.22 -17.01
C LEU A 867 -35.05 -22.70 -16.80
N LEU A 868 -35.11 -21.92 -17.88
CA LEU A 868 -35.10 -20.46 -17.83
C LEU A 868 -36.30 -19.88 -17.06
N ASP A 869 -37.50 -20.44 -17.23
CA ASP A 869 -38.69 -20.00 -16.47
C ASP A 869 -38.55 -20.28 -14.97
N ILE A 870 -38.05 -21.46 -14.58
CA ILE A 870 -37.76 -21.80 -13.17
C ILE A 870 -36.75 -20.81 -12.56
N LEU A 871 -35.67 -20.49 -13.28
CA LEU A 871 -34.67 -19.51 -12.85
C LEU A 871 -35.23 -18.08 -12.77
N SER A 872 -36.10 -17.71 -13.71
CA SER A 872 -36.79 -16.41 -13.74
C SER A 872 -37.76 -16.26 -12.56
N GLN A 873 -38.55 -17.30 -12.26
CA GLN A 873 -39.45 -17.32 -11.11
C GLN A 873 -38.69 -17.25 -9.79
N MET A 874 -37.58 -17.99 -9.65
CA MET A 874 -36.74 -17.91 -8.45
C MET A 874 -36.09 -16.54 -8.29
N LYS A 875 -35.56 -15.95 -9.38
CA LYS A 875 -35.04 -14.58 -9.38
C LYS A 875 -36.14 -13.58 -8.99
N GLY A 876 -37.35 -13.74 -9.51
CA GLY A 876 -38.52 -12.95 -9.13
C GLY A 876 -38.84 -13.05 -7.65
N LEU A 877 -38.84 -14.25 -7.07
CA LEU A 877 -39.08 -14.47 -5.64
C LEU A 877 -37.97 -13.83 -4.79
N VAL A 878 -36.70 -13.99 -5.14
CA VAL A 878 -35.57 -13.35 -4.44
C VAL A 878 -35.66 -11.81 -4.48
N MET A 879 -36.11 -11.22 -5.59
CA MET A 879 -36.26 -9.77 -5.73
C MET A 879 -37.51 -9.20 -5.05
N THR A 880 -38.56 -10.00 -4.84
CA THR A 880 -39.85 -9.54 -4.29
C THR A 880 -40.08 -9.91 -2.83
N ASP A 881 -39.55 -11.04 -2.37
CA ASP A 881 -39.64 -11.50 -0.99
C ASP A 881 -38.38 -12.33 -0.61
N PRO A 882 -37.26 -11.65 -0.26
CA PRO A 882 -36.01 -12.32 0.07
C PRO A 882 -36.11 -13.26 1.28
N ALA A 883 -36.96 -12.94 2.25
CA ALA A 883 -37.15 -13.75 3.45
C ALA A 883 -37.82 -15.09 3.10
N LYS A 884 -38.85 -15.06 2.24
CA LYS A 884 -39.53 -16.26 1.75
C LYS A 884 -38.69 -17.07 0.77
N ALA A 885 -37.87 -16.41 -0.06
CA ALA A 885 -36.87 -17.10 -0.88
C ALA A 885 -35.86 -17.86 -0.01
N THR A 886 -35.37 -17.23 1.06
CA THR A 886 -34.45 -17.85 2.03
C THR A 886 -35.10 -19.04 2.73
N GLU A 887 -36.34 -18.89 3.22
CA GLU A 887 -37.05 -19.99 3.90
C GLU A 887 -37.39 -21.14 2.94
N LEU A 888 -37.74 -20.86 1.67
CA LEU A 888 -37.94 -21.89 0.65
C LEU A 888 -36.66 -22.72 0.41
N LEU A 889 -35.51 -22.06 0.24
CA LEU A 889 -34.23 -22.75 0.05
C LEU A 889 -33.79 -23.52 1.31
N ARG A 890 -34.12 -23.01 2.51
CA ARG A 890 -33.85 -23.68 3.78
C ARG A 890 -34.72 -24.92 3.99
N GLN A 891 -35.98 -24.88 3.55
CA GLN A 891 -36.91 -26.03 3.60
C GLN A 891 -36.68 -27.02 2.44
N ALA A 892 -36.12 -26.59 1.31
CA ALA A 892 -35.79 -27.42 0.15
C ALA A 892 -34.32 -27.25 -0.31
N PRO A 893 -33.31 -27.76 0.43
CA PRO A 893 -31.91 -27.65 0.02
C PRO A 893 -31.61 -28.22 -1.37
N GLN A 894 -32.34 -29.26 -1.79
CA GLN A 894 -32.28 -29.85 -3.12
C GLN A 894 -32.66 -28.88 -4.25
N LEU A 895 -33.48 -27.86 -3.96
CA LEU A 895 -33.85 -26.82 -4.93
C LEU A 895 -32.65 -25.90 -5.21
N ALA A 896 -31.81 -25.60 -4.21
CA ALA A 896 -30.59 -24.82 -4.41
C ALA A 896 -29.63 -25.52 -5.39
N TYR A 897 -29.42 -26.83 -5.19
CA TYR A 897 -28.63 -27.66 -6.12
C TYR A 897 -29.26 -27.68 -7.52
N ALA A 898 -30.59 -27.79 -7.62
CA ALA A 898 -31.29 -27.80 -8.90
C ALA A 898 -31.17 -26.46 -9.66
N ILE A 899 -31.28 -25.33 -8.96
CA ILE A 899 -31.07 -23.99 -9.52
C ILE A 899 -29.64 -23.85 -10.08
N PHE A 900 -28.64 -24.27 -9.31
CA PHE A 900 -27.24 -24.19 -9.73
C PHE A 900 -26.93 -25.09 -10.93
N GLN A 901 -27.42 -26.33 -10.93
CA GLN A 901 -27.30 -27.24 -12.07
C GLN A 901 -28.05 -26.75 -13.30
N ALA A 902 -29.19 -26.05 -13.15
CA ALA A 902 -29.90 -25.43 -14.26
C ALA A 902 -29.12 -24.24 -14.86
N LEU A 903 -28.48 -23.40 -14.04
CA LEU A 903 -27.61 -22.32 -14.50
C LEU A 903 -26.42 -22.84 -15.32
N LEU A 904 -25.80 -23.94 -14.88
CA LEU A 904 -24.71 -24.62 -15.60
C LEU A 904 -25.18 -25.27 -16.90
N ASN A 905 -26.34 -25.97 -16.89
CA ASN A 905 -26.92 -26.58 -18.08
C ASN A 905 -27.32 -25.55 -19.16
N LEU A 906 -27.42 -24.27 -18.80
CA LEU A 906 -27.75 -23.15 -19.69
C LEU A 906 -26.54 -22.25 -19.99
N GLU A 907 -25.33 -22.63 -19.55
CA GLU A 907 -24.08 -21.86 -19.73
C GLU A 907 -24.15 -20.43 -19.16
N LEU A 908 -25.00 -20.20 -18.14
CA LEU A 908 -25.20 -18.89 -17.50
C LEU A 908 -24.23 -18.62 -16.34
N VAL A 909 -23.45 -19.62 -15.94
CA VAL A 909 -22.43 -19.57 -14.87
C VAL A 909 -21.22 -20.41 -15.31
N ASP A 910 -20.02 -19.93 -15.04
CA ASP A 910 -18.77 -20.61 -15.41
C ASP A 910 -18.53 -21.89 -14.58
N PRO A 911 -18.11 -23.02 -15.19
CA PRO A 911 -17.81 -24.27 -14.48
C PRO A 911 -16.75 -24.16 -13.38
N SER A 912 -15.83 -23.17 -13.44
CA SER A 912 -14.81 -22.94 -12.41
C SER A 912 -15.39 -22.57 -11.04
N VAL A 913 -16.61 -22.02 -11.00
CA VAL A 913 -17.31 -21.66 -9.75
C VAL A 913 -17.61 -22.89 -8.88
N LEU A 914 -17.67 -24.11 -9.45
CA LEU A 914 -17.86 -25.34 -8.68
C LEU A 914 -16.72 -25.62 -7.68
N GLY A 915 -15.48 -25.29 -8.03
CA GLY A 915 -14.30 -25.63 -7.22
C GLY A 915 -14.37 -25.04 -5.81
N ALA A 916 -14.90 -23.82 -5.68
CA ALA A 916 -15.02 -23.10 -4.41
C ALA A 916 -16.20 -23.55 -3.53
N LEU A 917 -17.13 -24.36 -4.06
CA LEU A 917 -18.34 -24.80 -3.34
C LEU A 917 -18.30 -26.29 -2.95
N VAL A 918 -17.53 -27.12 -3.64
CA VAL A 918 -17.49 -28.58 -3.40
C VAL A 918 -16.61 -28.98 -2.22
N GLU A 919 -15.59 -28.21 -1.84
CA GLU A 919 -14.77 -28.47 -0.64
C GLU A 919 -15.52 -28.27 0.70
N ALA A 920 -16.74 -27.73 0.67
CA ALA A 920 -17.55 -27.45 1.88
C ALA A 920 -18.47 -28.60 2.33
N ALA A 921 -18.40 -29.79 1.70
CA ALA A 921 -19.21 -30.95 2.07
C ALA A 921 -18.35 -32.12 2.60
N PRO A 922 -18.59 -32.65 3.80
CA PRO A 922 -17.75 -33.70 4.39
C PRO A 922 -18.01 -35.07 3.73
N ALA A 923 -16.96 -35.66 3.16
CA ALA A 923 -16.97 -37.05 2.69
C ALA A 923 -16.53 -38.01 3.82
N ALA A 924 -17.19 -39.17 3.92
CA ALA A 924 -16.95 -40.16 4.97
C ALA A 924 -15.56 -40.82 4.86
N ALA A 925 -14.95 -41.10 6.01
CA ALA A 925 -13.59 -41.63 6.11
C ALA A 925 -13.47 -43.10 5.67
N ALA A 926 -12.36 -43.42 4.99
CA ALA A 926 -11.87 -44.78 4.76
C ALA A 926 -10.54 -45.00 5.54
N PRO A 927 -10.17 -46.24 5.91
CA PRO A 927 -9.14 -46.47 6.93
C PRO A 927 -7.71 -46.24 6.42
N LEU A 928 -6.90 -45.54 7.21
CA LEU A 928 -5.47 -45.36 6.96
C LEU A 928 -4.70 -46.67 7.22
N ALA A 929 -3.93 -47.12 6.21
CA ALA A 929 -2.93 -48.17 6.38
C ALA A 929 -1.68 -47.62 7.07
N GLN A 930 -1.03 -48.46 7.89
CA GLN A 930 0.05 -48.07 8.78
C GLN A 930 1.36 -47.72 8.05
N ALA A 931 1.98 -46.60 8.42
CA ALA A 931 3.35 -46.27 8.02
C ALA A 931 4.39 -46.98 8.94
N PRO A 932 5.53 -47.44 8.40
CA PRO A 932 6.58 -48.09 9.19
C PRO A 932 7.34 -47.09 10.09
N PRO A 933 7.96 -47.56 11.20
CA PRO A 933 8.47 -46.68 12.26
C PRO A 933 9.77 -45.96 11.89
N GLN A 934 9.85 -44.66 12.22
CA GLN A 934 11.11 -43.92 12.25
C GLN A 934 11.84 -44.09 13.60
N PRO A 935 13.19 -44.11 13.62
CA PRO A 935 13.97 -44.36 14.84
C PRO A 935 14.01 -43.14 15.77
N GLN A 936 13.97 -43.41 17.08
CA GLN A 936 14.09 -42.38 18.13
C GLN A 936 15.54 -41.87 18.28
N PRO A 937 15.77 -40.56 18.42
CA PRO A 937 17.01 -40.03 18.97
C PRO A 937 17.07 -40.24 20.49
N THR A 938 18.24 -40.64 21.00
CA THR A 938 18.47 -40.88 22.44
C THR A 938 18.74 -39.58 23.23
N PRO A 939 18.38 -39.53 24.52
CA PRO A 939 18.51 -38.30 25.32
C PRO A 939 19.92 -38.09 25.87
N ILE A 940 20.42 -36.85 25.81
CA ILE A 940 21.67 -36.44 26.49
C ILE A 940 21.34 -35.33 27.51
N ALA A 941 21.96 -35.44 28.69
CA ALA A 941 21.53 -34.77 29.92
C ALA A 941 21.98 -33.30 30.06
N ARG A 942 21.23 -32.54 30.86
CA ARG A 942 21.59 -31.17 31.30
C ARG A 942 22.63 -31.19 32.44
N PRO A 943 23.63 -30.30 32.41
CA PRO A 943 24.35 -29.83 33.61
C PRO A 943 23.62 -28.67 34.33
N PRO A 944 23.98 -28.34 35.58
CA PRO A 944 23.13 -27.55 36.49
C PRO A 944 23.42 -26.03 36.52
N GLN A 945 22.49 -25.29 37.14
CA GLN A 945 22.63 -23.86 37.48
C GLN A 945 23.63 -23.64 38.64
N GLY A 946 24.36 -22.53 38.60
CA GLY A 946 25.08 -21.99 39.76
C GLY A 946 26.27 -21.08 39.38
N TYR A 947 26.14 -19.77 39.59
CA TYR A 947 27.25 -18.82 39.52
C TYR A 947 27.38 -18.05 40.86
N PRO A 948 28.57 -18.01 41.49
CA PRO A 948 28.81 -17.26 42.73
C PRO A 948 29.30 -15.83 42.48
N MET A 949 29.07 -14.96 43.46
CA MET A 949 29.56 -13.57 43.51
C MET A 949 31.01 -13.48 44.05
N PRO A 950 31.88 -12.61 43.50
CA PRO A 950 33.15 -12.20 44.14
C PRO A 950 33.06 -10.83 44.88
N PRO A 951 34.03 -10.50 45.76
CA PRO A 951 33.88 -9.45 46.78
C PRO A 951 34.44 -8.06 46.40
N GLY A 952 34.08 -7.04 47.20
CA GLY A 952 34.32 -5.62 46.93
C GLY A 952 35.66 -5.03 47.37
N TYR A 953 35.80 -3.71 47.16
CA TYR A 953 36.99 -2.88 47.45
C TYR A 953 36.60 -1.59 48.24
N PRO A 954 37.56 -0.91 48.90
CA PRO A 954 37.30 -0.03 50.06
C PRO A 954 36.96 1.45 49.69
N PRO A 955 36.44 2.24 50.65
CA PRO A 955 35.99 3.61 50.40
C PRO A 955 37.14 4.63 50.32
N GLN A 956 37.06 5.56 49.37
CA GLN A 956 37.87 6.79 49.35
C GLN A 956 37.04 8.01 49.76
N ALA A 957 37.67 8.92 50.51
CA ALA A 957 37.02 10.08 51.12
C ALA A 957 36.81 11.24 50.13
N ALA A 958 35.78 12.05 50.39
CA ALA A 958 35.44 13.22 49.58
C ALA A 958 36.34 14.44 49.90
N PRO A 959 36.72 15.26 48.90
CA PRO A 959 37.22 16.61 49.11
C PRO A 959 36.08 17.64 49.22
N THR A 960 36.31 18.71 49.98
CA THR A 960 35.39 19.83 50.22
C THR A 960 35.29 20.83 49.05
N PRO A 961 34.18 21.59 48.92
CA PRO A 961 33.95 22.51 47.81
C PRO A 961 34.59 23.89 48.02
N PRO A 962 35.14 24.54 46.96
CA PRO A 962 35.48 25.97 46.98
C PRO A 962 34.27 26.88 46.74
N GLN A 963 34.32 28.09 47.29
CA GLN A 963 33.32 29.17 47.14
C GLN A 963 33.44 29.90 45.78
N PRO A 964 32.37 30.57 45.29
CA PRO A 964 32.35 31.21 43.98
C PRO A 964 32.88 32.66 43.97
N LEU A 965 33.58 33.04 42.89
CA LEU A 965 33.91 34.43 42.54
C LEU A 965 33.77 34.64 41.00
N PRO A 966 33.62 35.89 40.51
CA PRO A 966 32.70 36.19 39.41
C PRO A 966 33.31 36.22 38.00
N TYR A 967 32.40 36.29 37.02
CA TYR A 967 32.60 36.42 35.57
C TYR A 967 33.77 37.32 35.14
N ALA A 968 34.59 36.80 34.23
CA ALA A 968 35.47 37.55 33.33
C ALA A 968 35.33 37.00 31.89
N GLN A 969 35.58 37.84 30.89
CA GLN A 969 35.35 37.53 29.46
C GLN A 969 36.31 36.46 28.90
N PRO A 970 35.92 35.74 27.82
CA PRO A 970 36.72 34.66 27.26
C PRO A 970 37.98 35.15 26.50
N PRO A 971 39.18 34.61 26.80
CA PRO A 971 40.35 34.70 25.93
C PRO A 971 40.27 33.69 24.76
N PRO A 972 41.11 33.80 23.71
CA PRO A 972 40.99 32.97 22.50
C PRO A 972 41.23 31.48 22.75
N GLN A 973 40.58 30.63 21.94
CA GLN A 973 40.63 29.17 22.09
C GLN A 973 42.06 28.61 21.95
N PRO A 974 42.49 27.71 22.86
CA PRO A 974 43.72 26.93 22.70
C PRO A 974 43.51 25.75 21.73
N ALA A 975 44.61 25.27 21.14
CA ALA A 975 44.62 24.07 20.31
C ALA A 975 44.17 22.81 21.10
N PRO A 976 43.56 21.81 20.43
CA PRO A 976 43.08 20.60 21.09
C PRO A 976 44.25 19.76 21.67
N PRO A 977 44.01 19.02 22.77
CA PRO A 977 45.04 18.19 23.39
C PRO A 977 45.43 16.99 22.52
N ALA A 978 46.69 16.56 22.62
CA ALA A 978 47.19 15.39 21.93
C ALA A 978 46.51 14.10 22.43
N VAL A 979 46.09 13.24 21.50
CA VAL A 979 45.53 11.91 21.78
C VAL A 979 46.67 10.94 22.09
N ASP A 980 46.54 10.14 23.14
CA ASP A 980 47.51 9.07 23.45
C ASP A 980 47.37 7.93 22.44
N ASN A 981 48.28 7.88 21.47
CA ASN A 981 48.31 6.89 20.40
C ASN A 981 48.93 5.55 20.79
N SER A 982 49.43 5.39 22.03
CA SER A 982 50.28 4.26 22.39
C SER A 982 49.59 2.89 22.26
N GLN A 983 48.27 2.81 22.53
CA GLN A 983 47.49 1.58 22.41
C GLN A 983 47.12 1.21 20.95
N ALA A 984 46.88 2.21 20.09
CA ALA A 984 46.52 2.00 18.68
C ALA A 984 47.71 1.50 17.83
N GLU A 985 48.92 1.97 18.13
CA GLU A 985 50.14 1.47 17.47
C GLU A 985 50.45 0.02 17.89
N LEU A 986 50.25 -0.32 19.16
CA LEU A 986 50.39 -1.71 19.65
C LEU A 986 49.43 -2.67 18.93
N TYR A 987 48.16 -2.29 18.74
CA TYR A 987 47.21 -3.11 17.98
C TYR A 987 47.57 -3.23 16.50
N ARG A 988 48.08 -2.17 15.85
CA ARG A 988 48.61 -2.25 14.47
C ARG A 988 49.79 -3.21 14.37
N GLN A 989 50.74 -3.15 15.30
CA GLN A 989 51.89 -4.06 15.30
C GLN A 989 51.47 -5.53 15.49
N VAL A 990 50.52 -5.82 16.39
CA VAL A 990 49.98 -7.17 16.58
C VAL A 990 49.23 -7.67 15.35
N LEU A 991 48.50 -6.82 14.62
CA LEU A 991 47.83 -7.18 13.36
C LEU A 991 48.80 -7.34 12.17
N ALA A 992 49.97 -6.69 12.19
CA ALA A 992 50.95 -6.73 11.10
C ALA A 992 51.87 -7.97 11.09
N LEU A 993 51.94 -8.76 12.17
CA LEU A 993 52.80 -9.96 12.24
C LEU A 993 52.40 -11.03 11.19
N HIS A 994 53.37 -11.56 10.44
CA HIS A 994 53.13 -12.63 9.47
C HIS A 994 52.88 -13.98 10.20
N PRO A 995 52.06 -14.91 9.64
CA PRO A 995 51.83 -16.23 10.23
C PRO A 995 53.12 -16.99 10.61
N ASP A 996 54.18 -16.89 9.80
CA ASP A 996 55.46 -17.55 10.09
C ASP A 996 56.20 -16.95 11.29
N GLN A 997 56.05 -15.63 11.53
CA GLN A 997 56.62 -14.97 12.71
C GLN A 997 55.87 -15.43 13.97
N ILE A 998 54.53 -15.52 13.89
CA ILE A 998 53.69 -16.06 14.95
C ILE A 998 54.03 -17.54 15.23
N ALA A 999 54.35 -18.31 14.18
CA ALA A 999 54.76 -19.71 14.26
C ALA A 999 56.16 -19.93 14.90
N GLN A 1000 56.95 -18.86 15.10
CA GLN A 1000 58.24 -18.92 15.81
C GLN A 1000 58.15 -18.47 17.28
N LEU A 1001 57.02 -17.89 17.72
CA LEU A 1001 56.83 -17.48 19.11
C LEU A 1001 56.64 -18.67 20.06
N PRO A 1002 57.06 -18.55 21.35
CA PRO A 1002 56.71 -19.52 22.40
C PRO A 1002 55.20 -19.80 22.46
N PRO A 1003 54.76 -21.02 22.82
CA PRO A 1003 53.35 -21.42 22.74
C PRO A 1003 52.40 -20.45 23.46
N ASP A 1004 52.77 -20.03 24.66
CA ASP A 1004 52.00 -19.15 25.54
C ASP A 1004 51.81 -17.76 24.91
N GLN A 1005 52.89 -17.18 24.37
CA GLN A 1005 52.86 -15.87 23.69
C GLN A 1005 52.10 -15.94 22.35
N ARG A 1006 52.24 -17.05 21.62
CA ARG A 1006 51.51 -17.31 20.38
C ARG A 1006 50.01 -17.36 20.63
N GLN A 1007 49.59 -18.07 21.67
CA GLN A 1007 48.18 -18.18 22.06
C GLN A 1007 47.61 -16.83 22.51
N GLN A 1008 48.39 -16.04 23.24
CA GLN A 1008 48.00 -14.69 23.67
C GLN A 1008 47.86 -13.71 22.48
N ILE A 1009 48.77 -13.73 21.50
CA ILE A 1009 48.65 -12.90 20.28
C ILE A 1009 47.46 -13.32 19.42
N LEU A 1010 47.18 -14.62 19.28
CA LEU A 1010 46.00 -15.10 18.55
C LEU A 1010 44.69 -14.71 19.23
N GLN A 1011 44.63 -14.75 20.57
CA GLN A 1011 43.47 -14.26 21.34
C GLN A 1011 43.27 -12.74 21.17
N ILE A 1012 44.35 -11.94 21.21
CA ILE A 1012 44.27 -10.49 20.99
C ILE A 1012 43.77 -10.18 19.56
N ARG A 1013 44.25 -10.91 18.54
CA ARG A 1013 43.74 -10.76 17.17
C ARG A 1013 42.24 -11.10 17.06
N GLN A 1014 41.79 -12.19 17.67
CA GLN A 1014 40.36 -12.54 17.69
C GLN A 1014 39.53 -11.48 18.43
N ALA A 1015 40.02 -10.93 19.54
CA ALA A 1015 39.33 -9.88 20.28
C ALA A 1015 39.20 -8.57 19.47
N ILE A 1016 40.27 -8.15 18.78
CA ILE A 1016 40.24 -6.97 17.91
C ILE A 1016 39.28 -7.18 16.73
N MET A 1017 39.33 -8.33 16.06
CA MET A 1017 38.41 -8.64 14.97
C MET A 1017 36.96 -8.81 15.42
N ALA A 1018 36.71 -9.24 16.67
CA ALA A 1018 35.36 -9.28 17.24
C ALA A 1018 34.83 -7.87 17.58
N GLN A 1019 35.69 -6.91 17.92
CA GLN A 1019 35.33 -5.50 18.13
C GLN A 1019 35.20 -4.69 16.83
N GLN A 1020 35.55 -5.27 15.68
CA GLN A 1020 35.44 -4.65 14.35
C GLN A 1020 34.34 -5.27 13.47
N ARG A 1021 33.43 -6.05 14.07
CA ARG A 1021 32.13 -6.35 13.44
C ARG A 1021 31.11 -5.28 13.85
N PRO A 1022 30.23 -4.84 12.92
CA PRO A 1022 29.18 -3.87 13.22
C PRO A 1022 28.14 -4.41 14.21
#